data_AF-A0A1F5RGG7-F1
#
_entry.id   AF-A0A1F5RGG7-F1
#
_cell.length_a   1.000
_cell.length_b   1.000
_cell.length_c   1.000
_cell.angle_alpha   90.00
_cell.angle_beta   90.00
_cell.angle_gamma   90.00
#
_symmetry.space_group_name_H-M   'P 1'
#
loop_
_entity.id
_entity.type
_entity.pdbx_description
1 polymer ?
#
loop_
_entity_poly.entity_id
_entity_poly.type
_entity_poly.pdbx_seq_one_letter_code
_entity_poly.pdbx_strand_id
1 'polypeptide(L)'
;MKKIFLITILVIISSGRYVFSDATARELQIFQTNSTNGNLFPCRCPSEPKGGLAKQASLIKKLAGGGPYWLLESGDIFGINTDRPSDSLVLAAYQAMKYQAVAVGDQELAKGGDYFLQLKDRFDIPFVSANLLYNGRPMAEAYLICSLGKPAVKAAVIGLISPQTMLYYPQEKLAGIQILPPQPVLRGLIDSLKGKVDLFILASHLGFEEEVEIAQKFPELSLIIGGHSQTELNEADRTGNVPIVESGSSGKRLTRAVLTRKNGKWLLSESKLYGITSDLPDDPAVSKIIGPMPGYSHHNSDTVSSAKIERSVIHIFVAPDCPDCQKLEDGLFKKTARQYSSQLKIQYHMVDDSREYKLLLDYEKLCNDKNNEIPAVVINGRILAGVEEIEKELEGLLGLQLNRKTIENTKDKRSDIKNSGLENTTANEAFVDSIYLALVTDLRCQKCGRAEYMIRALQDEHPRLAVRKFDLQTREGKLMAEALGLLYGLPGDSRLKAPAAYLGEDYLLEAQMDDQALSSLIAKYQAGTLRIPWEEAQVLADRAGQSIFQRFKSFGLLGVMGAGLLDGINPCSLAVLVFFISYLAFVGRKRWEILAVGISYTLADFLVYFLIGIGSLSFLMTLKSLPLLSKILYWLAVVAGFILAFYNFRDYLKARRGDLSGMDLQLSSKTKQRIHKVIRDRMGAGGLIGGAFVAGLITSVLEFACTGQVYLPTIAFVSQISSARYQAYGYLLLYNLMFEVPMIVTFVIAFWGVSSKTIAGWAQRSVAGVKLATAILFTVMSLALILILLG
;
A
#
# COMPACT_ATOMS: atom_id res chain seq x y z
N MET A 1 -28.70 82.18 24.28
CA MET A 1 -29.69 81.11 24.02
C MET A 1 -29.81 80.79 22.51
N LYS A 2 -28.69 80.50 21.84
CA LYS A 2 -28.64 80.13 20.40
C LYS A 2 -28.04 78.72 20.17
N LYS A 3 -28.14 77.85 21.18
CA LYS A 3 -27.57 76.48 21.16
C LYS A 3 -28.61 75.35 21.29
N ILE A 4 -29.92 75.65 21.29
CA ILE A 4 -30.96 74.62 21.48
C ILE A 4 -31.79 74.34 20.21
N PHE A 5 -31.77 75.20 19.19
CA PHE A 5 -32.60 75.01 17.99
C PHE A 5 -31.92 74.28 16.81
N LEU A 6 -30.60 74.02 16.89
CA LEU A 6 -29.85 73.30 15.83
C LEU A 6 -29.74 71.79 16.07
N ILE A 7 -30.21 71.29 17.22
CA ILE A 7 -30.11 69.86 17.58
C ILE A 7 -31.36 69.07 17.18
N THR A 8 -32.50 69.72 16.94
CA THR A 8 -33.76 69.02 16.61
C THR A 8 -33.88 68.62 15.12
N ILE A 9 -33.13 69.25 14.21
CA ILE A 9 -33.13 68.88 12.77
C ILE A 9 -32.05 67.83 12.44
N LEU A 10 -31.06 67.59 13.31
CA LEU A 10 -30.06 66.54 13.10
C LEU A 10 -30.46 65.16 13.65
N VAL A 11 -31.57 65.03 14.38
CA VAL A 11 -32.02 63.76 14.98
C VAL A 11 -33.09 63.03 14.14
N ILE A 12 -33.68 63.68 13.14
CA ILE A 12 -34.67 63.05 12.24
C ILE A 12 -34.03 62.49 10.95
N ILE A 13 -32.76 62.83 10.65
CA ILE A 13 -32.01 62.25 9.52
C ILE A 13 -31.20 61.00 9.94
N SER A 14 -31.11 60.66 11.23
CA SER A 14 -30.37 59.47 11.72
C SER A 14 -31.24 58.25 12.07
N SER A 15 -32.55 58.31 11.87
CA SER A 15 -33.49 57.19 12.15
C SER A 15 -34.19 56.64 10.92
N GLY A 16 -33.81 57.09 9.73
CA GLY A 16 -34.05 56.37 8.48
C GLY A 16 -33.00 55.28 8.29
N ARG A 17 -32.97 54.27 9.16
CA ARG A 17 -32.45 52.96 8.72
C ARG A 17 -33.40 52.53 7.60
N TYR A 18 -33.03 52.86 6.36
CA TYR A 18 -33.34 51.98 5.26
C TYR A 18 -32.83 50.62 5.72
N VAL A 19 -33.74 49.79 6.22
CA VAL A 19 -33.62 48.35 6.13
C VAL A 19 -33.59 48.10 4.62
N PHE A 20 -32.42 48.30 4.02
CA PHE A 20 -32.00 47.39 2.98
C PHE A 20 -32.01 46.05 3.69
N SER A 21 -33.11 45.33 3.49
CA SER A 21 -33.10 43.88 3.53
C SER A 21 -31.88 43.50 2.71
N ASP A 22 -30.75 43.26 3.37
CA ASP A 22 -29.58 42.70 2.76
C ASP A 22 -30.09 41.43 2.09
N ALA A 23 -30.09 41.44 0.76
CA ALA A 23 -30.69 40.39 -0.04
C ALA A 23 -30.08 39.08 0.46
N THR A 24 -30.90 38.25 1.12
CA THR A 24 -30.56 36.97 1.74
C THR A 24 -29.27 36.40 1.16
N ALA A 25 -28.19 36.43 1.94
CA ALA A 25 -26.88 35.96 1.51
C ALA A 25 -27.05 34.62 0.79
N ARG A 26 -26.69 34.61 -0.49
CA ARG A 26 -26.95 33.47 -1.35
C ARG A 26 -25.99 32.35 -0.98
N GLU A 27 -26.53 31.26 -0.50
CA GLU A 27 -25.79 30.05 -0.17
C GLU A 27 -25.79 29.09 -1.36
N LEU A 28 -24.60 28.54 -1.68
CA LEU A 28 -24.44 27.43 -2.62
C LEU A 28 -24.14 26.16 -1.82
N GLN A 29 -25.05 25.20 -1.91
CA GLN A 29 -24.88 23.90 -1.26
C GLN A 29 -24.20 22.92 -2.22
N ILE A 30 -23.12 22.31 -1.74
CA ILE A 30 -22.36 21.29 -2.45
C ILE A 30 -22.33 20.05 -1.58
N PHE A 31 -22.76 18.92 -2.15
CA PHE A 31 -22.54 17.61 -1.58
C PHE A 31 -21.40 16.94 -2.32
N GLN A 32 -20.41 16.49 -1.55
CA GLN A 32 -19.19 15.90 -2.05
C GLN A 32 -19.10 14.45 -1.58
N THR A 33 -18.75 13.57 -2.52
CA THR A 33 -18.38 12.18 -2.27
C THR A 33 -17.05 11.86 -2.96
N ASN A 34 -16.33 10.86 -2.46
CA ASN A 34 -15.12 10.33 -3.10
C ASN A 34 -15.00 8.82 -2.88
N SER A 35 -14.37 8.13 -3.82
CA SER A 35 -13.88 6.75 -3.67
C SER A 35 -14.96 5.75 -3.27
N THR A 36 -16.06 5.68 -4.04
CA THR A 36 -17.11 4.66 -3.83
C THR A 36 -16.57 3.23 -3.97
N ASN A 37 -15.50 3.02 -4.73
CA ASN A 37 -14.78 1.74 -4.88
C ASN A 37 -15.71 0.58 -5.29
N GLY A 38 -16.72 0.84 -6.13
CA GLY A 38 -17.71 -0.16 -6.53
C GLY A 38 -18.77 -0.55 -5.48
N ASN A 39 -18.81 0.12 -4.32
CA ASN A 39 -19.75 -0.21 -3.25
C ASN A 39 -21.16 0.32 -3.52
N LEU A 40 -22.06 -0.59 -3.90
CA LEU A 40 -23.48 -0.29 -4.11
C LEU A 40 -24.30 -0.27 -2.82
N PHE A 41 -23.96 -1.17 -1.90
CA PHE A 41 -24.73 -1.48 -0.70
C PHE A 41 -23.98 -1.05 0.58
N PRO A 42 -24.67 -0.90 1.72
CA PRO A 42 -24.01 -0.70 2.99
C PRO A 42 -22.97 -1.79 3.24
N CYS A 43 -21.84 -1.43 3.85
CA CYS A 43 -20.85 -2.41 4.27
C CYS A 43 -21.50 -3.43 5.21
N ARG A 44 -21.08 -4.69 5.11
CA ARG A 44 -21.45 -5.76 6.05
C ARG A 44 -20.65 -5.61 7.36
N CYS A 45 -20.71 -4.41 7.95
CA CYS A 45 -20.03 -4.05 9.19
C CYS A 45 -20.89 -4.47 10.39
N PRO A 46 -20.38 -5.28 11.35
CA PRO A 46 -21.22 -5.94 12.38
C PRO A 46 -21.94 -5.02 13.38
N SER A 47 -21.39 -3.85 13.71
CA SER A 47 -21.98 -2.97 14.73
C SER A 47 -22.88 -1.87 14.18
N GLU A 48 -22.61 -1.38 12.95
CA GLU A 48 -23.41 -0.40 12.23
C GLU A 48 -23.11 -0.52 10.73
N PRO A 49 -23.99 -1.13 9.91
CA PRO A 49 -23.84 -1.10 8.46
C PRO A 49 -23.81 0.35 7.96
N LYS A 50 -22.69 0.74 7.35
CA LYS A 50 -22.47 2.10 6.83
C LYS A 50 -22.38 2.13 5.32
N GLY A 51 -22.90 3.20 4.73
CA GLY A 51 -22.86 3.45 3.30
C GLY A 51 -24.03 2.88 2.51
N GLY A 52 -23.80 2.68 1.22
CA GLY A 52 -24.82 2.28 0.25
C GLY A 52 -25.41 3.47 -0.50
N LEU A 53 -25.43 3.39 -1.83
CA LEU A 53 -25.79 4.51 -2.70
C LEU A 53 -27.25 4.94 -2.54
N ALA A 54 -28.16 4.00 -2.26
CA ALA A 54 -29.57 4.33 -2.01
C ALA A 54 -29.75 5.15 -0.72
N LYS A 55 -29.01 4.83 0.35
CA LYS A 55 -29.03 5.59 1.61
C LYS A 55 -28.35 6.94 1.46
N GLN A 56 -27.23 6.99 0.72
CA GLN A 56 -26.55 8.23 0.36
C GLN A 56 -27.49 9.20 -0.35
N ALA A 57 -28.24 8.73 -1.35
CA ALA A 57 -29.21 9.54 -2.08
C ALA A 57 -30.31 10.10 -1.17
N SER A 58 -30.84 9.30 -0.24
CA SER A 58 -31.82 9.76 0.76
C SER A 58 -31.24 10.82 1.70
N LEU A 59 -30.01 10.62 2.17
CA LEU A 59 -29.34 11.57 3.06
C LEU A 59 -29.10 12.92 2.36
N ILE A 60 -28.65 12.91 1.10
CA ILE A 60 -28.48 14.12 0.29
C ILE A 60 -29.81 14.88 0.18
N LYS A 61 -30.91 14.18 -0.16
CA LYS A 61 -32.24 14.81 -0.27
C LYS A 61 -32.71 15.39 1.06
N LYS A 62 -32.50 14.67 2.17
CA LYS A 62 -32.83 15.12 3.53
C LYS A 62 -32.06 16.38 3.90
N LEU A 63 -30.74 16.38 3.70
CA LEU A 63 -29.86 17.50 4.04
C LEU A 63 -30.06 18.72 3.12
N ALA A 64 -30.40 18.50 1.85
CA ALA A 64 -30.70 19.57 0.91
C ALA A 64 -31.96 20.37 1.29
N GLY A 65 -32.88 19.76 2.06
CA GLY A 65 -34.10 20.43 2.53
C GLY A 65 -35.01 20.93 1.40
N GLY A 66 -34.94 20.33 0.21
CA GLY A 66 -35.63 20.78 -1.00
C GLY A 66 -34.98 21.99 -1.71
N GLY A 67 -33.88 22.53 -1.17
CA GLY A 67 -33.10 23.59 -1.82
C GLY A 67 -32.25 23.07 -2.98
N PRO A 68 -31.83 23.96 -3.90
CA PRO A 68 -30.93 23.59 -4.99
C PRO A 68 -29.52 23.27 -4.46
N TYR A 69 -28.88 22.24 -5.01
CA TYR A 69 -27.52 21.83 -4.66
C TYR A 69 -26.73 21.34 -5.89
N TRP A 70 -25.41 21.27 -5.75
CA TRP A 70 -24.54 20.47 -6.62
C TRP A 70 -24.10 19.21 -5.91
N LEU A 71 -24.05 18.11 -6.65
CA LEU A 71 -23.53 16.82 -6.19
C LEU A 71 -22.30 16.49 -7.03
N LEU A 72 -21.14 16.42 -6.39
CA LEU A 72 -19.84 16.30 -7.03
C LEU A 72 -19.09 15.08 -6.47
N GLU A 73 -18.34 14.40 -7.34
CA GLU A 73 -17.58 13.19 -7.02
C GLU A 73 -16.11 13.37 -7.40
N SER A 74 -15.21 12.91 -6.54
CA SER A 74 -13.75 13.05 -6.73
C SER A 74 -13.05 11.80 -7.30
N GLY A 75 -13.78 10.82 -7.82
CA GLY A 75 -13.25 9.68 -8.56
C GLY A 75 -13.07 8.41 -7.72
N ASP A 76 -12.57 7.34 -8.34
CA ASP A 76 -12.54 5.97 -7.78
C ASP A 76 -13.94 5.43 -7.47
N ILE A 77 -14.84 5.52 -8.43
CA ILE A 77 -16.20 4.97 -8.31
C ILE A 77 -16.26 3.49 -8.74
N PHE A 78 -15.34 3.03 -9.59
CA PHE A 78 -15.25 1.62 -10.00
C PHE A 78 -14.54 0.76 -8.96
N GLY A 79 -14.79 -0.55 -9.00
CA GLY A 79 -14.03 -1.52 -8.20
C GLY A 79 -12.78 -2.02 -8.92
N ILE A 80 -11.68 -2.22 -8.17
CA ILE A 80 -10.40 -2.73 -8.70
C ILE A 80 -10.51 -4.18 -9.23
N ASN A 81 -11.29 -5.04 -8.57
CA ASN A 81 -11.40 -6.47 -8.93
C ASN A 81 -12.40 -6.72 -10.08
N THR A 82 -12.12 -7.74 -10.91
CA THR A 82 -12.68 -7.91 -12.26
C THR A 82 -14.08 -8.53 -12.37
N ASP A 83 -14.69 -9.03 -11.29
CA ASP A 83 -15.85 -9.90 -11.45
C ASP A 83 -17.13 -9.42 -10.77
N ARG A 84 -17.69 -8.29 -11.21
CA ARG A 84 -19.14 -7.97 -11.09
C ARG A 84 -19.61 -7.03 -12.20
N PRO A 85 -20.90 -7.07 -12.60
CA PRO A 85 -21.56 -5.94 -13.25
C PRO A 85 -21.81 -4.76 -12.28
N SER A 86 -20.88 -4.50 -11.34
CA SER A 86 -20.99 -3.42 -10.34
C SER A 86 -20.83 -2.05 -10.98
N ASP A 87 -19.86 -1.89 -11.89
CA ASP A 87 -19.51 -0.56 -12.40
C ASP A 87 -20.65 0.04 -13.23
N SER A 88 -21.31 -0.77 -14.05
CA SER A 88 -22.52 -0.36 -14.78
C SER A 88 -23.69 0.00 -13.85
N LEU A 89 -23.84 -0.69 -12.71
CA LEU A 89 -24.87 -0.37 -11.72
C LEU A 89 -24.52 0.89 -10.92
N VAL A 90 -23.24 1.10 -10.60
CA VAL A 90 -22.73 2.34 -9.98
C VAL A 90 -23.04 3.50 -10.92
N LEU A 91 -22.68 3.40 -12.20
CA LEU A 91 -22.97 4.44 -13.20
C LEU A 91 -24.47 4.70 -13.32
N ALA A 92 -25.30 3.66 -13.39
CA ALA A 92 -26.75 3.82 -13.43
C ALA A 92 -27.30 4.53 -12.18
N ALA A 93 -26.79 4.20 -11.00
CA ALA A 93 -27.16 4.86 -9.74
C ALA A 93 -26.70 6.32 -9.72
N TYR A 94 -25.46 6.60 -10.13
CA TYR A 94 -24.91 7.96 -10.22
C TYR A 94 -25.70 8.84 -11.20
N GLN A 95 -26.11 8.28 -12.34
CA GLN A 95 -26.97 8.96 -13.31
C GLN A 95 -28.34 9.31 -12.70
N ALA A 96 -28.94 8.39 -11.92
CA ALA A 96 -30.19 8.64 -11.23
C ALA A 96 -30.08 9.66 -10.08
N MET A 97 -28.92 9.69 -9.40
CA MET A 97 -28.59 10.68 -8.38
C MET A 97 -28.29 12.07 -8.96
N LYS A 98 -28.08 12.16 -10.28
CA LYS A 98 -27.82 13.39 -11.03
C LYS A 98 -26.59 14.12 -10.52
N TYR A 99 -25.46 13.43 -10.45
CA TYR A 99 -24.16 14.09 -10.25
C TYR A 99 -23.93 15.17 -11.31
N GLN A 100 -23.36 16.31 -10.91
CA GLN A 100 -23.04 17.42 -11.82
C GLN A 100 -21.65 17.28 -12.43
N ALA A 101 -20.73 16.64 -11.72
CA ALA A 101 -19.40 16.29 -12.21
C ALA A 101 -18.86 15.10 -11.43
N VAL A 102 -18.12 14.24 -12.13
CA VAL A 102 -17.43 13.07 -11.57
C VAL A 102 -15.98 13.09 -12.04
N ALA A 103 -15.02 13.29 -11.14
CA ALA A 103 -13.62 13.19 -11.54
C ALA A 103 -13.26 11.75 -11.93
N VAL A 104 -12.30 11.60 -12.84
CA VAL A 104 -11.72 10.29 -13.17
C VAL A 104 -10.59 10.00 -12.20
N GLY A 105 -10.70 8.93 -11.42
CA GLY A 105 -9.67 8.39 -10.54
C GLY A 105 -8.87 7.27 -11.19
N ASP A 106 -7.98 6.63 -10.42
CA ASP A 106 -7.15 5.56 -10.94
C ASP A 106 -7.92 4.23 -11.10
N GLN A 107 -8.91 3.98 -10.25
CA GLN A 107 -9.71 2.75 -10.34
C GLN A 107 -10.60 2.70 -11.58
N GLU A 108 -10.97 3.86 -12.16
CA GLU A 108 -11.63 3.91 -13.46
C GLU A 108 -10.77 3.30 -14.58
N LEU A 109 -9.46 3.31 -14.41
CA LEU A 109 -8.46 2.84 -15.39
C LEU A 109 -7.90 1.45 -15.06
N ALA A 110 -8.25 0.89 -13.89
CA ALA A 110 -7.76 -0.40 -13.41
C ALA A 110 -8.05 -1.60 -14.34
N LYS A 111 -9.07 -1.47 -15.20
CA LYS A 111 -9.48 -2.49 -16.19
C LYS A 111 -9.07 -2.13 -17.62
N GLY A 112 -8.26 -1.07 -17.79
CA GLY A 112 -7.77 -0.56 -19.07
C GLY A 112 -8.62 0.60 -19.63
N GLY A 113 -7.98 1.46 -20.42
CA GLY A 113 -8.62 2.67 -20.97
C GLY A 113 -9.82 2.37 -21.89
N ASP A 114 -9.76 1.31 -22.70
CA ASP A 114 -10.88 0.89 -23.56
C ASP A 114 -12.13 0.50 -22.76
N TYR A 115 -11.95 -0.15 -21.61
CA TYR A 115 -13.06 -0.52 -20.73
C TYR A 115 -13.78 0.71 -20.18
N PHE A 116 -13.02 1.70 -19.70
CA PHE A 116 -13.58 2.97 -19.24
C PHE A 116 -14.36 3.67 -20.35
N LEU A 117 -13.78 3.80 -21.55
CA LEU A 117 -14.43 4.47 -22.68
C LEU A 117 -15.72 3.76 -23.09
N GLN A 118 -15.73 2.42 -23.12
CA GLN A 118 -16.92 1.64 -23.42
C GLN A 118 -18.07 1.93 -22.43
N LEU A 119 -17.77 2.04 -21.14
CA LEU A 119 -18.76 2.39 -20.14
C LEU A 119 -19.18 3.86 -20.24
N LYS A 120 -18.22 4.77 -20.46
CA LYS A 120 -18.46 6.21 -20.63
C LYS A 120 -19.39 6.49 -21.81
N ASP A 121 -19.27 5.74 -22.89
CA ASP A 121 -20.12 5.91 -24.08
C ASP A 121 -21.53 5.33 -23.89
N ARG A 122 -21.70 4.43 -22.90
CA ARG A 122 -22.99 3.80 -22.59
C ARG A 122 -23.81 4.57 -21.55
N PHE A 123 -23.15 5.33 -20.68
CA PHE A 123 -23.79 6.06 -19.57
C PHE A 123 -23.50 7.55 -19.68
N ASP A 124 -24.54 8.38 -19.52
CA ASP A 124 -24.41 9.84 -19.59
C ASP A 124 -23.96 10.40 -18.23
N ILE A 125 -22.72 10.05 -17.86
CA ILE A 125 -22.07 10.54 -16.65
C ILE A 125 -21.16 11.72 -17.00
N PRO A 126 -21.27 12.85 -16.29
CA PRO A 126 -20.47 14.05 -16.52
C PRO A 126 -19.05 13.89 -15.98
N PHE A 127 -18.26 13.00 -16.60
CA PHE A 127 -16.88 12.78 -16.22
C PHE A 127 -16.00 13.99 -16.54
N VAL A 128 -15.11 14.35 -15.61
CA VAL A 128 -14.11 15.42 -15.77
C VAL A 128 -12.69 14.94 -15.50
N SER A 129 -11.76 15.26 -16.41
CA SER A 129 -10.33 15.12 -16.21
C SER A 129 -9.57 15.95 -17.23
N ALA A 130 -8.86 16.98 -16.77
CA ALA A 130 -8.15 17.92 -17.63
C ALA A 130 -6.79 17.42 -18.10
N ASN A 131 -6.20 16.47 -17.36
CA ASN A 131 -4.82 16.05 -17.56
C ASN A 131 -4.68 14.57 -17.92
N LEU A 132 -5.78 13.88 -18.26
CA LEU A 132 -5.77 12.47 -18.64
C LEU A 132 -6.00 12.26 -20.13
N LEU A 133 -5.02 11.64 -20.79
CA LEU A 133 -5.06 11.27 -22.19
C LEU A 133 -4.99 9.75 -22.37
N TYR A 134 -5.69 9.24 -23.37
CA TYR A 134 -5.58 7.87 -23.87
C TYR A 134 -5.27 7.89 -25.37
N ASN A 135 -4.15 7.28 -25.76
CA ASN A 135 -3.65 7.28 -27.14
C ASN A 135 -3.62 8.70 -27.76
N GLY A 136 -3.18 9.67 -26.95
CA GLY A 136 -3.06 11.09 -27.33
C GLY A 136 -4.37 11.88 -27.38
N ARG A 137 -5.50 11.31 -26.95
CA ARG A 137 -6.82 11.98 -26.92
C ARG A 137 -7.33 12.14 -25.48
N PRO A 138 -8.01 13.25 -25.13
CA PRO A 138 -8.65 13.38 -23.82
C PRO A 138 -9.66 12.26 -23.55
N MET A 139 -9.63 11.68 -22.34
CA MET A 139 -10.57 10.62 -21.94
C MET A 139 -11.91 11.15 -21.43
N ALA A 140 -11.91 12.39 -20.93
CA ALA A 140 -13.07 13.08 -20.38
C ALA A 140 -12.99 14.58 -20.71
N GLU A 141 -14.06 15.31 -20.42
CA GLU A 141 -14.04 16.77 -20.53
C GLU A 141 -13.07 17.36 -19.52
N ALA A 142 -12.33 18.41 -19.89
CA ALA A 142 -11.36 19.00 -18.96
C ALA A 142 -12.05 19.70 -17.77
N TYR A 143 -13.23 20.27 -18.03
CA TYR A 143 -14.06 20.92 -17.03
C TYR A 143 -15.52 20.93 -17.47
N LEU A 144 -16.42 21.16 -16.52
CA LEU A 144 -17.84 21.43 -16.78
C LEU A 144 -18.25 22.75 -16.15
N ILE A 145 -19.16 23.48 -16.81
CA ILE A 145 -19.76 24.69 -16.24
C ILE A 145 -21.11 24.35 -15.63
N CYS A 146 -21.13 24.21 -14.31
CA CYS A 146 -22.35 23.94 -13.55
C CYS A 146 -23.05 25.27 -13.21
N SER A 147 -24.38 25.33 -13.36
CA SER A 147 -25.18 26.52 -13.09
C SER A 147 -26.23 26.24 -12.01
N LEU A 148 -26.36 27.10 -11.00
CA LEU A 148 -27.34 26.91 -9.90
C LEU A 148 -28.03 28.20 -9.48
N GLY A 149 -29.34 28.12 -9.19
CA GLY A 149 -30.15 29.24 -8.68
C GLY A 149 -30.67 30.23 -9.76
N LYS A 150 -31.42 31.25 -9.33
CA LYS A 150 -31.95 32.36 -10.17
C LYS A 150 -31.69 33.74 -9.54
N PRO A 151 -30.78 34.60 -10.08
CA PRO A 151 -29.95 34.38 -11.28
C PRO A 151 -28.94 33.24 -11.11
N ALA A 152 -28.55 32.55 -12.18
CA ALA A 152 -27.66 31.39 -12.05
C ALA A 152 -26.24 31.79 -11.66
N VAL A 153 -25.66 31.10 -10.67
CA VAL A 153 -24.22 31.14 -10.38
C VAL A 153 -23.54 30.05 -11.19
N LYS A 154 -22.46 30.41 -11.90
CA LYS A 154 -21.68 29.50 -12.77
C LYS A 154 -20.38 29.08 -12.09
N ALA A 155 -20.21 27.79 -11.83
CA ALA A 155 -18.94 27.22 -11.38
C ALA A 155 -18.28 26.45 -12.53
N ALA A 156 -16.98 26.67 -12.75
CA ALA A 156 -16.16 25.71 -13.49
C ALA A 156 -15.70 24.61 -12.53
N VAL A 157 -16.15 23.38 -12.76
CA VAL A 157 -15.67 22.19 -12.05
C VAL A 157 -14.61 21.52 -12.92
N ILE A 158 -13.37 21.55 -12.45
CA ILE A 158 -12.18 21.05 -13.18
C ILE A 158 -11.78 19.70 -12.56
N GLY A 159 -11.53 18.68 -13.38
CA GLY A 159 -11.03 17.39 -12.89
C GLY A 159 -9.51 17.27 -13.01
N LEU A 160 -8.81 16.71 -12.02
CA LEU A 160 -7.39 16.37 -12.11
C LEU A 160 -7.08 15.03 -11.45
N ILE A 161 -6.13 14.28 -12.02
CA ILE A 161 -5.61 13.03 -11.47
C ILE A 161 -4.09 13.10 -11.32
N SER A 162 -3.51 12.57 -10.23
CA SER A 162 -2.05 12.62 -10.06
C SER A 162 -1.38 11.51 -10.88
N PRO A 163 -0.24 11.78 -11.54
CA PRO A 163 0.57 10.72 -12.13
C PRO A 163 1.01 9.65 -11.10
N GLN A 164 1.06 10.02 -9.82
CA GLN A 164 1.48 9.13 -8.73
C GLN A 164 0.48 8.00 -8.46
N THR A 165 -0.80 8.20 -8.77
CA THR A 165 -1.85 7.20 -8.53
C THR A 165 -1.64 5.92 -9.37
N MET A 166 -0.95 6.05 -10.50
CA MET A 166 -0.67 4.95 -11.43
C MET A 166 0.59 4.14 -11.10
N LEU A 167 1.36 4.52 -10.07
CA LEU A 167 2.69 3.97 -9.83
C LEU A 167 2.72 2.45 -9.62
N TYR A 168 1.65 1.90 -9.03
CA TYR A 168 1.56 0.49 -8.65
C TYR A 168 0.74 -0.37 -9.61
N TYR A 169 0.23 0.20 -10.70
CA TYR A 169 -0.52 -0.55 -11.70
C TYR A 169 0.42 -1.32 -12.66
N PRO A 170 0.06 -2.54 -13.06
CA PRO A 170 0.79 -3.27 -14.11
C PRO A 170 0.90 -2.46 -15.40
N GLN A 171 2.10 -2.42 -15.99
CA GLN A 171 2.37 -1.57 -17.16
C GLN A 171 1.50 -1.94 -18.37
N GLU A 172 1.07 -3.20 -18.52
CA GLU A 172 0.17 -3.58 -19.61
C GLU A 172 -1.19 -2.88 -19.50
N LYS A 173 -1.69 -2.66 -18.28
CA LYS A 173 -2.97 -1.96 -18.04
C LYS A 173 -2.88 -0.46 -18.28
N LEU A 174 -1.66 0.10 -18.21
CA LEU A 174 -1.38 1.52 -18.43
C LEU A 174 -1.06 1.85 -19.89
N ALA A 175 -1.01 0.86 -20.78
CA ALA A 175 -0.68 1.06 -22.18
C ALA A 175 -1.61 2.10 -22.82
N GLY A 176 -1.01 3.18 -23.37
CA GLY A 176 -1.75 4.27 -24.01
C GLY A 176 -2.22 5.37 -23.07
N ILE A 177 -2.19 5.18 -21.74
CA ILE A 177 -2.57 6.20 -20.75
C ILE A 177 -1.41 7.17 -20.54
N GLN A 178 -1.70 8.47 -20.61
CA GLN A 178 -0.77 9.55 -20.32
C GLN A 178 -1.43 10.55 -19.39
N ILE A 179 -0.80 10.81 -18.24
CA ILE A 179 -1.23 11.84 -17.29
C ILE A 179 -0.28 13.02 -17.38
N LEU A 180 -0.80 14.17 -17.81
CA LEU A 180 -0.05 15.43 -17.88
C LEU A 180 0.16 16.02 -16.48
N PRO A 181 1.22 16.81 -16.25
CA PRO A 181 1.43 17.49 -14.97
C PRO A 181 0.20 18.33 -14.56
N PRO A 182 -0.37 18.14 -13.35
CA PRO A 182 -1.62 18.80 -12.96
C PRO A 182 -1.54 20.32 -12.88
N GLN A 183 -0.48 20.86 -12.26
CA GLN A 183 -0.35 22.30 -11.97
C GLN A 183 -0.36 23.20 -13.23
N PRO A 184 0.45 22.92 -14.29
CA PRO A 184 0.41 23.71 -15.52
C PRO A 184 -0.95 23.65 -16.24
N VAL A 185 -1.58 22.47 -16.27
CA VAL A 185 -2.90 22.28 -16.89
C VAL A 185 -3.96 23.10 -16.16
N LEU A 186 -3.97 23.04 -14.83
CA LEU A 186 -4.89 23.80 -13.99
C LEU A 186 -4.73 25.32 -14.20
N ARG A 187 -3.49 25.82 -14.21
CA ARG A 187 -3.22 27.25 -14.45
C ARG A 187 -3.81 27.70 -15.79
N GLY A 188 -3.53 26.95 -16.86
CA GLY A 188 -4.04 27.27 -18.20
C GLY A 188 -5.57 27.33 -18.27
N LEU A 189 -6.27 26.41 -17.59
CA LEU A 189 -7.73 26.40 -17.53
C LEU A 189 -8.28 27.60 -16.75
N ILE A 190 -7.73 27.88 -15.56
CA ILE A 190 -8.15 29.03 -14.75
C ILE A 190 -7.99 30.34 -15.55
N ASP A 191 -6.86 30.52 -16.22
CA ASP A 191 -6.60 31.73 -17.02
C ASP A 191 -7.58 31.85 -18.20
N SER A 192 -7.87 30.74 -18.89
CA SER A 192 -8.79 30.73 -20.04
C SER A 192 -10.26 30.96 -19.70
N LEU A 193 -10.66 30.63 -18.46
CA LEU A 193 -12.03 30.71 -17.96
C LEU A 193 -12.27 31.93 -17.06
N LYS A 194 -11.21 32.67 -16.73
CA LYS A 194 -11.30 33.88 -15.91
C LYS A 194 -12.28 34.87 -16.51
N GLY A 195 -13.24 35.33 -15.70
CA GLY A 195 -14.30 36.24 -16.12
C GLY A 195 -15.47 35.59 -16.88
N LYS A 196 -15.40 34.28 -17.19
CA LYS A 196 -16.51 33.52 -17.80
C LYS A 196 -17.36 32.75 -16.78
N VAL A 197 -16.82 32.51 -15.59
CA VAL A 197 -17.46 31.83 -14.46
C VAL A 197 -17.33 32.64 -13.18
N ASP A 198 -18.21 32.38 -12.21
CA ASP A 198 -18.25 33.08 -10.91
C ASP A 198 -17.30 32.46 -9.89
N LEU A 199 -17.03 31.16 -9.99
CA LEU A 199 -16.12 30.43 -9.11
C LEU A 199 -15.49 29.22 -9.80
N PHE A 200 -14.38 28.75 -9.23
CA PHE A 200 -13.68 27.53 -9.63
C PHE A 200 -13.74 26.50 -8.51
N ILE A 201 -14.08 25.26 -8.86
CA ILE A 201 -14.04 24.10 -7.96
C ILE A 201 -13.12 23.08 -8.60
N LEU A 202 -12.17 22.56 -7.82
CA LEU A 202 -11.31 21.47 -8.26
C LEU A 202 -11.87 20.14 -7.74
N ALA A 203 -12.28 19.27 -8.66
CA ALA A 203 -12.54 17.86 -8.40
C ALA A 203 -11.23 17.06 -8.52
N SER A 204 -10.59 16.83 -7.37
CA SER A 204 -9.21 16.36 -7.27
C SER A 204 -9.15 14.88 -6.94
N HIS A 205 -8.38 14.16 -7.76
CA HIS A 205 -7.91 12.80 -7.49
C HIS A 205 -6.37 12.80 -7.39
N LEU A 206 -5.83 13.79 -6.67
CA LEU A 206 -4.38 13.99 -6.54
C LEU A 206 -3.80 13.34 -5.27
N GLY A 207 -4.61 13.19 -4.23
CA GLY A 207 -4.16 12.83 -2.89
C GLY A 207 -3.94 14.07 -2.04
N PHE A 208 -4.23 13.95 -0.74
CA PHE A 208 -4.35 15.07 0.19
C PHE A 208 -3.09 15.96 0.25
N GLU A 209 -1.89 15.38 0.22
CA GLU A 209 -0.65 16.16 0.27
C GLU A 209 -0.47 17.06 -0.97
N GLU A 210 -0.74 16.55 -2.17
CA GLU A 210 -0.65 17.34 -3.41
C GLU A 210 -1.78 18.39 -3.45
N GLU A 211 -2.95 18.07 -2.92
CA GLU A 211 -4.08 19.01 -2.78
C GLU A 211 -3.75 20.20 -1.88
N VAL A 212 -3.04 19.98 -0.77
CA VAL A 212 -2.53 21.06 0.09
C VAL A 212 -1.58 21.97 -0.68
N GLU A 213 -0.71 21.42 -1.55
CA GLU A 213 0.15 22.25 -2.39
C GLU A 213 -0.63 23.08 -3.42
N ILE A 214 -1.65 22.49 -4.07
CA ILE A 214 -2.55 23.21 -4.97
C ILE A 214 -3.25 24.34 -4.21
N ALA A 215 -3.79 24.03 -3.02
CA ALA A 215 -4.51 24.99 -2.19
C ALA A 215 -3.65 26.20 -1.82
N GLN A 216 -2.33 26.04 -1.69
CA GLN A 216 -1.40 27.13 -1.44
C GLN A 216 -1.11 27.94 -2.72
N LYS A 217 -0.91 27.27 -3.85
CA LYS A 217 -0.44 27.89 -5.11
C LYS A 217 -1.55 28.51 -5.98
N PHE A 218 -2.81 28.09 -5.81
CA PHE A 218 -3.95 28.47 -6.66
C PHE A 218 -5.08 29.16 -5.87
N PRO A 219 -4.87 30.36 -5.31
CA PRO A 219 -5.88 31.09 -4.53
C PRO A 219 -7.11 31.56 -5.33
N GLU A 220 -7.14 31.33 -6.64
CA GLU A 220 -8.29 31.56 -7.52
C GLU A 220 -9.38 30.49 -7.36
N LEU A 221 -9.04 29.30 -6.84
CA LEU A 221 -10.02 28.28 -6.50
C LEU A 221 -10.86 28.70 -5.30
N SER A 222 -12.13 28.29 -5.29
CA SER A 222 -13.05 28.55 -4.18
C SER A 222 -13.20 27.34 -3.25
N LEU A 223 -13.01 26.13 -3.77
CA LEU A 223 -13.07 24.87 -3.03
C LEU A 223 -12.29 23.79 -3.79
N ILE A 224 -11.58 22.93 -3.05
CA ILE A 224 -11.06 21.66 -3.55
C ILE A 224 -11.91 20.55 -2.92
N ILE A 225 -12.45 19.67 -3.76
CA ILE A 225 -13.03 18.41 -3.32
C ILE A 225 -12.00 17.32 -3.59
N GLY A 226 -11.45 16.75 -2.52
CA GLY A 226 -10.34 15.81 -2.54
C GLY A 226 -10.79 14.37 -2.74
N GLY A 227 -9.81 13.51 -3.01
CA GLY A 227 -9.98 12.07 -3.24
C GLY A 227 -8.63 11.35 -3.23
N HIS A 228 -8.62 10.09 -3.67
CA HIS A 228 -7.46 9.18 -3.70
C HIS A 228 -6.93 8.77 -2.32
N SER A 229 -6.60 9.73 -1.46
CA SER A 229 -6.03 9.47 -0.13
C SER A 229 -7.02 8.81 0.83
N GLN A 230 -8.32 8.95 0.56
CA GLN A 230 -9.43 8.48 1.38
C GLN A 230 -9.41 9.11 2.78
N THR A 231 -8.97 10.37 2.86
CA THR A 231 -8.89 11.12 4.11
C THR A 231 -10.30 11.49 4.58
N GLU A 232 -10.57 11.30 5.87
CA GLU A 232 -11.81 11.73 6.50
C GLU A 232 -11.62 13.10 7.16
N LEU A 233 -12.19 14.14 6.55
CA LEU A 233 -12.13 15.50 7.07
C LEU A 233 -13.49 15.86 7.72
N ASN A 234 -13.54 15.83 9.05
CA ASN A 234 -14.75 16.20 9.80
C ASN A 234 -15.23 17.62 9.46
N GLU A 235 -14.28 18.54 9.29
CA GLU A 235 -14.42 19.89 8.75
C GLU A 235 -13.34 20.11 7.69
N ALA A 236 -13.53 21.11 6.82
CA ALA A 236 -12.57 21.40 5.76
C ALA A 236 -11.18 21.75 6.29
N ASP A 237 -10.14 21.20 5.64
CA ASP A 237 -8.77 21.65 5.87
C ASP A 237 -8.59 23.08 5.35
N ARG A 238 -7.86 23.89 6.12
CA ARG A 238 -7.58 25.30 5.82
C ARG A 238 -6.09 25.63 5.94
N THR A 239 -5.23 24.63 5.79
CA THR A 239 -3.77 24.78 5.85
C THR A 239 -3.24 25.58 4.66
N GLY A 240 -3.93 25.53 3.51
CA GLY A 240 -3.67 26.36 2.33
C GLY A 240 -4.55 27.62 2.22
N ASN A 241 -4.47 28.33 1.08
CA ASN A 241 -5.31 29.50 0.81
C ASN A 241 -6.76 29.14 0.42
N VAL A 242 -6.97 27.89 0.02
CA VAL A 242 -8.24 27.36 -0.47
C VAL A 242 -8.65 26.19 0.42
N PRO A 243 -9.92 26.09 0.85
CA PRO A 243 -10.36 25.00 1.69
C PRO A 243 -10.44 23.68 0.92
N ILE A 244 -10.12 22.57 1.58
CA ILE A 244 -10.20 21.20 1.05
C ILE A 244 -11.24 20.42 1.84
N VAL A 245 -12.12 19.68 1.15
CA VAL A 245 -13.05 18.72 1.77
C VAL A 245 -12.86 17.34 1.16
N GLU A 246 -12.93 16.30 1.98
CA GLU A 246 -12.85 14.90 1.57
C GLU A 246 -13.70 14.04 2.51
N SER A 247 -14.30 12.97 1.98
CA SER A 247 -15.37 12.21 2.65
C SER A 247 -14.98 10.79 3.02
N GLY A 248 -13.70 10.43 2.97
CA GLY A 248 -13.22 9.08 3.27
C GLY A 248 -13.38 8.13 2.09
N SER A 249 -14.04 6.98 2.26
CA SER A 249 -14.23 6.03 1.15
C SER A 249 -15.42 5.10 1.30
N SER A 250 -15.63 4.28 0.27
CA SER A 250 -16.61 3.20 0.17
C SER A 250 -18.06 3.69 0.29
N GLY A 251 -18.31 4.96 -0.03
CA GLY A 251 -19.63 5.60 0.10
C GLY A 251 -20.17 5.55 1.53
N LYS A 252 -19.31 5.51 2.57
CA LYS A 252 -19.72 5.43 3.99
C LYS A 252 -20.11 6.78 4.58
N ARG A 253 -19.66 7.87 3.95
CA ARG A 253 -19.89 9.23 4.40
C ARG A 253 -20.06 10.15 3.20
N LEU A 254 -20.57 11.35 3.44
CA LEU A 254 -20.63 12.42 2.47
C LEU A 254 -20.38 13.76 3.17
N THR A 255 -19.75 14.70 2.47
CA THR A 255 -19.51 16.04 3.00
C THR A 255 -20.51 17.02 2.44
N ARG A 256 -21.17 17.80 3.31
CA ARG A 256 -21.94 18.99 2.91
C ARG A 256 -21.07 20.21 3.10
N ALA A 257 -20.82 20.94 2.01
CA ALA A 257 -20.13 22.21 1.99
C ALA A 257 -21.09 23.33 1.56
N VAL A 258 -21.03 24.48 2.25
CA VAL A 258 -21.82 25.66 1.93
C VAL A 258 -20.88 26.81 1.61
N LEU A 259 -20.95 27.32 0.38
CA LEU A 259 -20.25 28.53 -0.03
C LEU A 259 -21.19 29.73 0.09
N THR A 260 -20.67 30.83 0.66
CA THR A 260 -21.35 32.13 0.72
C THR A 260 -20.54 33.17 -0.02
N ARG A 261 -21.22 34.15 -0.60
CA ARG A 261 -20.56 35.25 -1.29
C ARG A 261 -20.18 36.35 -0.30
N LYS A 262 -18.88 36.61 -0.13
CA LYS A 262 -18.33 37.71 0.68
C LYS A 262 -17.35 38.53 -0.15
N ASN A 263 -17.52 39.86 -0.17
CA ASN A 263 -16.67 40.79 -0.93
C ASN A 263 -16.47 40.39 -2.39
N GLY A 264 -17.54 39.91 -3.04
CA GLY A 264 -17.51 39.48 -4.45
C GLY A 264 -16.94 38.07 -4.69
N LYS A 265 -16.29 37.43 -3.69
CA LYS A 265 -15.75 36.07 -3.78
C LYS A 265 -16.66 35.04 -3.11
N TRP A 266 -16.69 33.83 -3.66
CA TRP A 266 -17.35 32.68 -3.04
C TRP A 266 -16.38 31.99 -2.09
N LEU A 267 -16.75 31.90 -0.82
CA LEU A 267 -15.92 31.35 0.25
C LEU A 267 -16.68 30.30 1.03
N LEU A 268 -15.99 29.26 1.48
CA LEU A 268 -16.57 28.22 2.33
C LEU A 268 -16.92 28.77 3.71
N SER A 269 -18.21 28.84 4.01
CA SER A 269 -18.74 29.25 5.32
C SER A 269 -19.00 28.07 6.25
N GLU A 270 -19.41 26.91 5.71
CA GLU A 270 -19.71 25.72 6.50
C GLU A 270 -19.24 24.48 5.74
N SER A 271 -18.70 23.50 6.48
CA SER A 271 -18.42 22.16 5.98
C SER A 271 -18.68 21.17 7.10
N LYS A 272 -19.38 20.08 6.81
CA LYS A 272 -19.60 19.01 7.78
C LYS A 272 -19.66 17.66 7.09
N LEU A 273 -18.94 16.70 7.68
CA LEU A 273 -18.97 15.29 7.30
C LEU A 273 -20.19 14.59 7.93
N TYR A 274 -20.92 13.82 7.14
CA TYR A 274 -22.09 13.06 7.59
C TYR A 274 -21.87 11.58 7.33
N GLY A 275 -22.09 10.76 8.35
CA GLY A 275 -22.13 9.30 8.23
C GLY A 275 -23.39 8.84 7.51
N ILE A 276 -23.25 7.86 6.63
CA ILE A 276 -24.38 7.15 6.02
C ILE A 276 -24.64 5.92 6.89
N THR A 277 -25.63 6.03 7.76
CA THR A 277 -25.99 5.02 8.77
C THR A 277 -27.13 4.11 8.30
N SER A 278 -27.30 2.97 8.97
CA SER A 278 -28.26 1.94 8.58
C SER A 278 -29.73 2.35 8.73
N ASP A 279 -30.03 3.28 9.64
CA ASP A 279 -31.38 3.81 9.92
C ASP A 279 -31.92 4.73 8.82
N LEU A 280 -31.07 5.20 7.90
CA LEU A 280 -31.51 5.99 6.76
C LEU A 280 -32.36 5.14 5.81
N PRO A 281 -33.52 5.65 5.35
CA PRO A 281 -34.31 4.94 4.35
C PRO A 281 -33.57 4.91 3.01
N ASP A 282 -33.81 3.87 2.23
CA ASP A 282 -33.26 3.76 0.88
C ASP A 282 -34.03 4.68 -0.09
N ASP A 283 -33.32 5.35 -0.99
CA ASP A 283 -33.95 6.12 -2.05
C ASP A 283 -34.65 5.18 -3.04
N PRO A 284 -35.97 5.32 -3.29
CA PRO A 284 -36.71 4.37 -4.12
C PRO A 284 -36.23 4.30 -5.57
N ALA A 285 -35.73 5.41 -6.13
CA ALA A 285 -35.26 5.45 -7.52
C ALA A 285 -33.92 4.75 -7.66
N VAL A 286 -32.99 4.99 -6.72
CA VAL A 286 -31.67 4.33 -6.70
C VAL A 286 -31.81 2.86 -6.34
N SER A 287 -32.62 2.53 -5.32
CA SER A 287 -32.88 1.14 -4.88
C SER A 287 -33.44 0.27 -6.00
N LYS A 288 -34.35 0.80 -6.82
CA LYS A 288 -34.90 0.11 -8.00
C LYS A 288 -33.82 -0.22 -9.05
N ILE A 289 -32.78 0.59 -9.18
CA ILE A 289 -31.70 0.41 -10.15
C ILE A 289 -30.71 -0.63 -9.67
N ILE A 290 -30.23 -0.50 -8.43
CA ILE A 290 -29.21 -1.41 -7.86
C ILE A 290 -29.79 -2.77 -7.49
N GLY A 291 -31.11 -2.86 -7.32
CA GLY A 291 -31.81 -4.07 -6.90
C GLY A 291 -31.64 -4.36 -5.40
N PRO A 292 -32.25 -5.44 -4.90
CA PRO A 292 -31.98 -5.90 -3.54
C PRO A 292 -30.51 -6.33 -3.43
N MET A 293 -29.91 -6.10 -2.26
CA MET A 293 -28.55 -6.57 -1.99
C MET A 293 -28.47 -8.10 -2.23
N PRO A 294 -27.56 -8.60 -3.08
CA PRO A 294 -27.39 -10.04 -3.28
C PRO A 294 -27.10 -10.74 -1.95
N GLY A 295 -27.92 -11.73 -1.59
CA GLY A 295 -27.88 -12.39 -0.27
C GLY A 295 -28.68 -11.70 0.85
N TYR A 296 -29.33 -10.57 0.55
CA TYR A 296 -30.34 -9.92 1.39
C TYR A 296 -31.71 -10.09 0.72
N SER A 297 -32.23 -11.32 0.75
CA SER A 297 -33.67 -11.49 0.67
C SER A 297 -34.27 -10.84 1.92
N HIS A 298 -35.35 -10.07 1.76
CA HIS A 298 -36.41 -10.09 2.77
C HIS A 298 -36.99 -11.53 2.81
N HIS A 299 -36.20 -12.49 3.25
CA HIS A 299 -36.76 -13.69 3.81
C HIS A 299 -37.19 -13.26 5.19
N ASN A 300 -38.51 -13.31 5.40
CA ASN A 300 -39.03 -13.61 6.71
C ASN A 300 -38.08 -14.59 7.41
N SER A 301 -37.87 -14.35 8.69
CA SER A 301 -37.40 -15.33 9.64
C SER A 301 -37.81 -16.75 9.22
N ASP A 302 -36.86 -17.68 9.36
CA ASP A 302 -37.05 -19.14 9.27
C ASP A 302 -36.76 -19.76 7.88
N THR A 303 -35.47 -19.83 7.48
CA THR A 303 -34.80 -21.09 7.04
C THR A 303 -33.50 -20.79 6.26
N VAL A 304 -32.34 -20.87 6.93
CA VAL A 304 -31.13 -21.40 6.27
C VAL A 304 -31.27 -22.92 6.35
N SER A 305 -31.20 -23.61 5.21
CA SER A 305 -31.28 -25.09 5.19
C SER A 305 -30.12 -25.66 6.00
N SER A 306 -30.41 -26.51 6.97
CA SER A 306 -29.42 -27.32 7.71
C SER A 306 -28.52 -28.08 6.73
N ALA A 307 -27.22 -28.23 7.05
CA ALA A 307 -26.28 -29.00 6.25
C ALA A 307 -26.80 -30.41 5.97
N LYS A 308 -26.81 -30.80 4.69
CA LYS A 308 -27.34 -32.10 4.25
C LYS A 308 -26.46 -32.63 3.12
N ILE A 309 -25.96 -33.86 3.28
CA ILE A 309 -25.13 -34.49 2.25
C ILE A 309 -26.04 -34.91 1.08
N GLU A 310 -25.97 -34.16 -0.03
CA GLU A 310 -26.67 -34.48 -1.27
C GLU A 310 -25.69 -34.93 -2.34
N ARG A 311 -25.86 -36.16 -2.86
CA ARG A 311 -24.97 -36.74 -3.89
C ARG A 311 -25.02 -36.02 -5.25
N SER A 312 -25.95 -35.11 -5.47
CA SER A 312 -26.02 -34.30 -6.69
C SER A 312 -25.48 -32.89 -6.50
N VAL A 313 -24.98 -32.54 -5.31
CA VAL A 313 -24.55 -31.18 -4.97
C VAL A 313 -23.10 -31.18 -4.51
N ILE A 314 -22.32 -30.23 -5.02
CA ILE A 314 -20.97 -29.94 -4.55
C ILE A 314 -21.02 -28.55 -3.89
N HIS A 315 -20.62 -28.48 -2.64
CA HIS A 315 -20.51 -27.19 -1.93
C HIS A 315 -19.06 -26.74 -1.97
N ILE A 316 -18.83 -25.55 -2.52
CA ILE A 316 -17.50 -24.94 -2.62
C ILE A 316 -17.48 -23.71 -1.71
N PHE A 317 -16.66 -23.75 -0.67
CA PHE A 317 -16.47 -22.67 0.28
C PHE A 317 -15.24 -21.86 -0.11
N VAL A 318 -15.44 -20.56 -0.37
CA VAL A 318 -14.40 -19.63 -0.85
C VAL A 318 -14.40 -18.34 -0.04
N ALA A 319 -13.25 -17.67 -0.02
CA ALA A 319 -13.07 -16.37 0.61
C ALA A 319 -12.88 -15.27 -0.45
N PRO A 320 -13.36 -14.02 -0.20
CA PRO A 320 -13.21 -12.90 -1.15
C PRO A 320 -11.76 -12.58 -1.52
N ASP A 321 -10.83 -12.76 -0.57
CA ASP A 321 -9.41 -12.39 -0.70
C ASP A 321 -8.50 -13.61 -0.88
N CYS A 322 -8.98 -14.64 -1.59
CA CYS A 322 -8.30 -15.92 -1.76
C CYS A 322 -7.75 -16.09 -3.19
N PRO A 323 -6.46 -15.79 -3.46
CA PRO A 323 -5.86 -15.92 -4.80
C PRO A 323 -5.90 -17.36 -5.32
N ASP A 324 -5.82 -18.30 -4.40
CA ASP A 324 -5.83 -19.74 -4.66
C ASP A 324 -7.23 -20.27 -5.03
N CYS A 325 -8.29 -19.61 -4.54
CA CYS A 325 -9.66 -19.87 -4.94
C CYS A 325 -9.88 -19.51 -6.41
N GLN A 326 -9.27 -18.41 -6.87
CA GLN A 326 -9.35 -17.96 -8.27
C GLN A 326 -8.65 -18.92 -9.24
N LYS A 327 -7.47 -19.46 -8.87
CA LYS A 327 -6.76 -20.46 -9.68
C LYS A 327 -7.60 -21.73 -9.89
N LEU A 328 -8.22 -22.22 -8.81
CA LEU A 328 -9.09 -23.40 -8.86
C LEU A 328 -10.37 -23.14 -9.65
N GLU A 329 -10.95 -21.93 -9.54
CA GLU A 329 -12.14 -21.53 -10.27
C GLU A 329 -11.89 -21.42 -11.78
N ASP A 330 -10.80 -20.78 -12.19
CA ASP A 330 -10.45 -20.59 -13.60
C ASP A 330 -10.02 -21.88 -14.32
N GLY A 331 -9.48 -22.84 -13.58
CA GLY A 331 -9.07 -24.14 -14.08
C GLY A 331 -10.05 -25.27 -13.78
N LEU A 332 -9.94 -25.84 -12.58
CA LEU A 332 -10.52 -27.12 -12.19
C LEU A 332 -12.05 -27.08 -12.09
N PHE A 333 -12.62 -26.04 -11.45
CA PHE A 333 -14.08 -25.95 -11.27
C PHE A 333 -14.81 -25.58 -12.55
N LYS A 334 -14.28 -24.68 -13.40
CA LYS A 334 -14.86 -24.43 -14.74
C LYS A 334 -14.80 -25.67 -15.64
N LYS A 335 -13.70 -26.43 -15.63
CA LYS A 335 -13.59 -27.71 -16.35
C LYS A 335 -14.63 -28.72 -15.85
N THR A 336 -14.74 -28.87 -14.53
CA THR A 336 -15.69 -29.78 -13.87
C THR A 336 -17.14 -29.39 -14.16
N ALA A 337 -17.48 -28.10 -14.05
CA ALA A 337 -18.81 -27.58 -14.35
C ALA A 337 -19.18 -27.82 -15.82
N ARG A 338 -18.27 -27.58 -16.77
CA ARG A 338 -18.50 -27.86 -18.20
C ARG A 338 -18.71 -29.35 -18.46
N GLN A 339 -17.91 -30.21 -17.84
CA GLN A 339 -17.93 -31.65 -18.08
C GLN A 339 -19.13 -32.36 -17.43
N TYR A 340 -19.63 -31.86 -16.29
CA TYR A 340 -20.65 -32.55 -15.49
C TYR A 340 -21.90 -31.71 -15.15
N SER A 341 -22.10 -30.55 -15.79
CA SER A 341 -23.25 -29.64 -15.58
C SER A 341 -24.63 -30.28 -15.66
N SER A 342 -24.79 -31.39 -16.39
CA SER A 342 -26.06 -32.12 -16.51
C SER A 342 -26.32 -33.11 -15.37
N GLN A 343 -25.34 -33.39 -14.52
CA GLN A 343 -25.38 -34.44 -13.48
C GLN A 343 -25.08 -33.92 -12.06
N LEU A 344 -24.44 -32.74 -11.95
CA LEU A 344 -24.00 -32.16 -10.69
C LEU A 344 -24.39 -30.68 -10.59
N LYS A 345 -24.90 -30.28 -9.42
CA LYS A 345 -25.20 -28.89 -9.06
C LYS A 345 -24.05 -28.36 -8.20
N ILE A 346 -23.37 -27.32 -8.66
CA ILE A 346 -22.31 -26.66 -7.87
C ILE A 346 -22.93 -25.48 -7.13
N GLN A 347 -22.69 -25.40 -5.84
CA GLN A 347 -23.11 -24.29 -4.98
C GLN A 347 -21.88 -23.65 -4.36
N TYR A 348 -21.72 -22.35 -4.59
CA TYR A 348 -20.67 -21.54 -3.98
C TYR A 348 -21.18 -20.93 -2.68
N HIS A 349 -20.32 -20.96 -1.66
CA HIS A 349 -20.55 -20.44 -0.33
C HIS A 349 -19.38 -19.52 0.03
N MET A 350 -19.68 -18.28 0.35
CA MET A 350 -18.74 -17.23 0.69
C MET A 350 -18.56 -17.21 2.20
N VAL A 351 -17.37 -17.62 2.68
CA VAL A 351 -17.12 -17.76 4.13
C VAL A 351 -17.03 -16.43 4.89
N ASP A 352 -17.07 -15.30 4.20
CA ASP A 352 -17.25 -13.98 4.82
C ASP A 352 -18.69 -13.70 5.27
N ASP A 353 -19.67 -14.49 4.80
CA ASP A 353 -21.02 -14.55 5.37
C ASP A 353 -21.05 -15.55 6.54
N SER A 354 -21.45 -15.08 7.72
CA SER A 354 -21.47 -15.88 8.94
C SER A 354 -22.39 -17.10 8.88
N ARG A 355 -23.48 -17.03 8.11
CA ARG A 355 -24.44 -18.14 7.96
C ARG A 355 -23.84 -19.23 7.07
N GLU A 356 -23.11 -18.83 6.03
CA GLU A 356 -22.41 -19.75 5.14
C GLU A 356 -21.14 -20.30 5.78
N TYR A 357 -20.47 -19.53 6.64
CA TYR A 357 -19.41 -20.04 7.52
C TYR A 357 -19.94 -21.06 8.53
N LYS A 358 -21.10 -20.82 9.15
CA LYS A 358 -21.76 -21.82 10.01
C LYS A 358 -22.13 -23.08 9.24
N LEU A 359 -22.57 -22.94 7.99
CA LEU A 359 -22.81 -24.09 7.11
C LEU A 359 -21.53 -24.89 6.86
N LEU A 360 -20.36 -24.24 6.70
CA LEU A 360 -19.07 -24.92 6.65
C LEU A 360 -18.79 -25.68 7.96
N LEU A 361 -18.99 -25.05 9.12
CA LEU A 361 -18.80 -25.70 10.43
C LEU A 361 -19.72 -26.91 10.62
N ASP A 362 -20.96 -26.84 10.11
CA ASP A 362 -21.89 -27.96 10.14
C ASP A 362 -21.42 -29.11 9.23
N TYR A 363 -20.86 -28.80 8.05
CA TYR A 363 -20.23 -29.82 7.21
C TYR A 363 -18.94 -30.38 7.82
N GLU A 364 -18.11 -29.57 8.46
CA GLU A 364 -16.93 -30.02 9.22
C GLU A 364 -17.35 -31.03 10.31
N LYS A 365 -18.43 -30.74 11.05
CA LYS A 365 -19.00 -31.66 12.04
C LYS A 365 -19.56 -32.93 11.41
N LEU A 366 -20.34 -32.81 10.32
CA LEU A 366 -20.95 -33.95 9.61
C LEU A 366 -19.92 -34.89 8.98
N CYS A 367 -18.84 -34.33 8.43
CA CYS A 367 -17.74 -35.07 7.82
C CYS A 367 -16.72 -35.57 8.87
N ASN A 368 -16.88 -35.18 10.15
CA ASN A 368 -15.93 -35.41 11.23
C ASN A 368 -14.49 -34.95 10.87
N ASP A 369 -14.41 -33.79 10.22
CA ASP A 369 -13.18 -33.19 9.71
C ASP A 369 -13.22 -31.69 10.00
N LYS A 370 -12.33 -31.21 10.88
CA LYS A 370 -12.41 -29.89 11.49
C LYS A 370 -11.18 -29.04 11.16
N ASN A 371 -11.35 -27.72 11.23
CA ASN A 371 -10.27 -26.76 11.03
C ASN A 371 -9.72 -26.73 9.60
N ASN A 372 -10.61 -26.91 8.63
CA ASN A 372 -10.25 -27.00 7.23
C ASN A 372 -9.83 -25.63 6.65
N GLU A 373 -8.79 -25.64 5.83
CA GLU A 373 -8.32 -24.46 5.09
C GLU A 373 -9.31 -24.07 4.00
N ILE A 374 -9.31 -22.78 3.63
CA ILE A 374 -10.13 -22.25 2.52
C ILE A 374 -9.19 -22.07 1.32
N PRO A 375 -9.56 -22.52 0.11
CA PRO A 375 -10.87 -23.07 -0.28
C PRO A 375 -11.14 -24.47 0.28
N ALA A 376 -12.42 -24.75 0.57
CA ALA A 376 -12.86 -26.08 0.98
C ALA A 376 -13.98 -26.59 0.06
N VAL A 377 -13.94 -27.87 -0.30
CA VAL A 377 -14.95 -28.52 -1.16
C VAL A 377 -15.59 -29.67 -0.41
N VAL A 378 -16.91 -29.60 -0.20
CA VAL A 378 -17.68 -30.72 0.34
C VAL A 378 -18.22 -31.55 -0.81
N ILE A 379 -17.83 -32.83 -0.84
CA ILE A 379 -18.28 -33.80 -1.84
C ILE A 379 -18.41 -35.19 -1.21
N ASN A 380 -19.56 -35.85 -1.39
CA ASN A 380 -19.84 -37.20 -0.87
C ASN A 380 -19.60 -37.40 0.63
N GLY A 381 -19.82 -36.37 1.47
CA GLY A 381 -19.57 -36.47 2.91
C GLY A 381 -18.10 -36.46 3.29
N ARG A 382 -17.23 -35.95 2.41
CA ARG A 382 -15.86 -35.55 2.70
C ARG A 382 -15.69 -34.05 2.48
N ILE A 383 -14.77 -33.45 3.21
CA ILE A 383 -14.21 -32.13 2.90
C ILE A 383 -12.83 -32.36 2.28
N LEU A 384 -12.55 -31.63 1.19
CA LEU A 384 -11.21 -31.44 0.67
C LEU A 384 -10.82 -30.00 0.98
N ALA A 385 -9.68 -29.77 1.61
CA ALA A 385 -9.28 -28.45 2.09
C ALA A 385 -7.93 -28.02 1.52
N GLY A 386 -7.87 -26.79 1.01
CA GLY A 386 -6.67 -26.26 0.36
C GLY A 386 -6.44 -26.79 -1.05
N VAL A 387 -5.59 -26.08 -1.80
CA VAL A 387 -5.43 -26.30 -3.25
C VAL A 387 -4.89 -27.69 -3.57
N GLU A 388 -3.86 -28.13 -2.86
CA GLU A 388 -3.16 -29.38 -3.17
C GLU A 388 -4.06 -30.61 -3.03
N GLU A 389 -4.87 -30.65 -1.97
CA GLU A 389 -5.80 -31.76 -1.74
C GLU A 389 -6.96 -31.73 -2.75
N ILE A 390 -7.50 -30.54 -3.02
CA ILE A 390 -8.58 -30.36 -4.00
C ILE A 390 -8.12 -30.79 -5.40
N GLU A 391 -6.94 -30.38 -5.87
CA GLU A 391 -6.45 -30.75 -7.20
C GLU A 391 -6.17 -32.25 -7.33
N LYS A 392 -5.68 -32.87 -6.25
CA LYS A 392 -5.28 -34.28 -6.26
C LYS A 392 -6.46 -35.24 -6.17
N GLU A 393 -7.48 -34.92 -5.38
CA GLU A 393 -8.52 -35.89 -4.99
C GLU A 393 -9.89 -35.64 -5.64
N LEU A 394 -10.17 -34.41 -6.08
CA LEU A 394 -11.50 -34.04 -6.57
C LEU A 394 -11.93 -34.84 -7.82
N GLU A 395 -11.06 -35.00 -8.83
CA GLU A 395 -11.39 -35.75 -10.05
C GLU A 395 -11.67 -37.24 -9.75
N GLY A 396 -10.95 -37.84 -8.78
CA GLY A 396 -11.17 -39.21 -8.34
C GLY A 396 -12.52 -39.39 -7.64
N LEU A 397 -12.89 -38.45 -6.77
CA LEU A 397 -14.17 -38.47 -6.06
C LEU A 397 -15.36 -38.21 -7.00
N LEU A 398 -15.20 -37.33 -7.99
CA LEU A 398 -16.17 -37.11 -9.06
C LEU A 398 -16.38 -38.40 -9.89
N GLY A 399 -15.29 -39.10 -10.24
CA GLY A 399 -15.37 -40.37 -10.96
C GLY A 399 -16.13 -41.45 -10.18
N LEU A 400 -15.89 -41.55 -8.87
CA LEU A 400 -16.60 -42.50 -7.99
C LEU A 400 -18.10 -42.17 -7.83
N GLN A 401 -18.45 -40.90 -7.83
CA GLN A 401 -19.83 -40.41 -7.71
C GLN A 401 -20.68 -40.73 -8.95
N LEU A 402 -20.05 -40.70 -10.13
CA LEU A 402 -20.72 -40.87 -11.42
C LEU A 402 -20.80 -42.32 -11.90
N ASN A 403 -19.90 -43.19 -11.43
CA ASN A 403 -19.80 -44.58 -11.93
C ASN A 403 -20.63 -45.61 -11.14
N ARG A 404 -21.36 -45.20 -10.10
CA ARG A 404 -22.17 -46.12 -9.27
C ARG A 404 -23.64 -46.15 -9.72
N LYS A 405 -23.92 -46.81 -10.85
CA LYS A 405 -25.28 -47.28 -11.16
C LYS A 405 -25.67 -48.38 -10.17
N THR A 406 -26.82 -48.18 -9.50
CA THR A 406 -27.61 -49.18 -8.76
C THR A 406 -27.02 -49.65 -7.43
N ILE A 407 -27.60 -49.23 -6.29
CA ILE A 407 -28.25 -50.09 -5.27
C ILE A 407 -29.20 -49.20 -4.42
N GLU A 408 -30.48 -49.51 -4.60
CA GLU A 408 -31.66 -49.44 -3.72
C GLU A 408 -31.71 -48.61 -2.42
N ASN A 409 -32.80 -47.84 -2.33
CA ASN A 409 -33.87 -47.99 -1.33
C ASN A 409 -33.43 -48.40 0.09
N THR A 410 -33.28 -47.40 0.97
CA THR A 410 -33.67 -47.56 2.36
C THR A 410 -34.32 -46.27 2.85
N LYS A 411 -35.60 -46.41 3.20
CA LYS A 411 -36.36 -45.52 4.07
C LYS A 411 -35.51 -45.16 5.28
N ASP A 412 -35.42 -43.89 5.64
CA ASP A 412 -35.17 -43.55 7.03
C ASP A 412 -35.92 -42.30 7.48
N LYS A 413 -36.19 -42.33 8.77
CA LYS A 413 -37.34 -41.80 9.50
C LYS A 413 -37.37 -40.28 9.59
N ARG A 414 -38.60 -39.74 9.53
CA ARG A 414 -38.96 -38.51 10.24
C ARG A 414 -38.69 -38.71 11.73
N SER A 415 -37.85 -37.87 12.32
CA SER A 415 -37.92 -37.56 13.74
C SER A 415 -38.16 -36.07 13.89
N ASP A 416 -39.41 -35.74 14.18
CA ASP A 416 -39.80 -34.44 14.71
C ASP A 416 -39.04 -34.15 16.00
N ILE A 417 -38.34 -33.03 16.07
CA ILE A 417 -37.99 -32.41 17.36
C ILE A 417 -38.74 -31.09 17.44
N LYS A 418 -39.58 -31.03 18.46
CA LYS A 418 -40.57 -30.01 18.76
C LYS A 418 -39.93 -28.64 19.03
N ASN A 419 -40.56 -27.62 18.48
CA ASN A 419 -40.51 -26.25 18.99
C ASN A 419 -41.07 -26.21 20.42
N SER A 420 -40.30 -25.62 21.33
CA SER A 420 -40.75 -25.02 22.59
C SER A 420 -39.78 -23.86 22.86
N GLY A 421 -40.15 -22.63 23.13
CA GLY A 421 -41.42 -21.94 23.29
C GLY A 421 -41.04 -20.48 23.54
N LEU A 422 -41.84 -19.54 23.05
CA LEU A 422 -41.69 -18.13 23.36
C LEU A 422 -41.85 -17.91 24.86
N GLU A 423 -40.92 -17.17 25.47
CA GLU A 423 -41.28 -16.22 26.53
C GLU A 423 -40.75 -14.83 26.15
N ASN A 424 -41.70 -13.93 25.91
CA ASN A 424 -41.48 -12.50 25.86
C ASN A 424 -41.31 -11.98 27.29
N THR A 425 -40.21 -11.26 27.56
CA THR A 425 -40.20 -10.28 28.63
C THR A 425 -39.67 -8.95 28.12
N THR A 426 -40.59 -7.99 28.20
CA THR A 426 -40.50 -6.53 28.12
C THR A 426 -39.14 -5.91 28.47
N ALA A 427 -38.78 -4.92 27.66
CA ALA A 427 -37.68 -3.99 27.88
C ALA A 427 -37.68 -3.36 29.28
N ASN A 428 -36.51 -3.29 29.88
CA ASN A 428 -36.12 -2.23 30.79
C ASN A 428 -34.71 -1.76 30.37
N GLU A 429 -34.61 -0.46 30.08
CA GLU A 429 -33.38 0.25 29.80
C GLU A 429 -32.48 0.22 31.04
N ALA A 430 -31.31 -0.42 30.92
CA ALA A 430 -30.18 -0.29 31.82
C ALA A 430 -28.89 -0.44 30.99
N PHE A 431 -27.91 0.43 31.21
CA PHE A 431 -26.62 0.47 30.51
C PHE A 431 -26.03 -0.94 30.31
N VAL A 432 -25.78 -1.33 29.05
CA VAL A 432 -25.27 -2.67 28.72
C VAL A 432 -23.77 -2.56 28.39
N ASP A 433 -22.93 -3.03 29.31
CA ASP A 433 -21.48 -3.13 29.09
C ASP A 433 -21.18 -4.07 27.91
N SER A 434 -20.44 -3.56 26.93
CA SER A 434 -19.96 -4.34 25.78
C SER A 434 -18.77 -5.21 26.19
N ILE A 435 -18.54 -6.30 25.46
CA ILE A 435 -17.36 -7.17 25.60
C ILE A 435 -16.35 -6.72 24.56
N TYR A 436 -15.15 -6.29 24.96
CA TYR A 436 -14.16 -5.73 24.04
C TYR A 436 -13.03 -6.72 23.74
N LEU A 437 -12.82 -7.02 22.46
CA LEU A 437 -11.76 -7.91 21.97
C LEU A 437 -10.80 -7.17 21.04
N ALA A 438 -9.50 -7.19 21.34
CA ALA A 438 -8.48 -6.75 20.39
C ALA A 438 -7.96 -7.93 19.57
N LEU A 439 -8.01 -7.82 18.24
CA LEU A 439 -7.51 -8.82 17.29
C LEU A 439 -6.27 -8.29 16.57
N VAL A 440 -5.16 -9.01 16.65
CA VAL A 440 -3.92 -8.72 15.93
C VAL A 440 -3.82 -9.65 14.71
N THR A 441 -3.60 -9.06 13.54
CA THR A 441 -3.52 -9.77 12.24
C THR A 441 -2.24 -9.39 11.48
N ASP A 442 -1.85 -10.18 10.46
CA ASP A 442 -0.76 -9.88 9.53
C ASP A 442 -1.15 -10.38 8.13
N LEU A 443 -0.91 -9.60 7.07
CA LEU A 443 -1.20 -10.02 5.68
C LEU A 443 -0.45 -11.30 5.25
N ARG A 444 0.69 -11.62 5.87
CA ARG A 444 1.51 -12.81 5.57
C ARG A 444 1.09 -14.03 6.40
N CYS A 445 0.09 -13.90 7.26
CA CYS A 445 -0.36 -14.94 8.16
C CYS A 445 -1.47 -15.78 7.52
N GLN A 446 -1.14 -17.03 7.19
CA GLN A 446 -2.08 -17.97 6.56
C GLN A 446 -3.33 -18.27 7.41
N LYS A 447 -3.20 -18.22 8.75
CA LYS A 447 -4.29 -18.53 9.69
C LYS A 447 -5.15 -17.32 10.07
N CYS A 448 -4.73 -16.11 9.71
CA CYS A 448 -5.39 -14.88 10.13
C CYS A 448 -6.74 -14.68 9.43
N GLY A 449 -6.88 -15.11 8.17
CA GLY A 449 -8.16 -15.10 7.46
C GLY A 449 -9.24 -15.92 8.19
N ARG A 450 -8.91 -17.16 8.61
CA ARG A 450 -9.85 -18.03 9.35
C ARG A 450 -10.25 -17.43 10.70
N ALA A 451 -9.29 -16.91 11.47
CA ALA A 451 -9.56 -16.23 12.73
C ALA A 451 -10.54 -15.04 12.58
N GLU A 452 -10.43 -14.30 11.48
CA GLU A 452 -11.36 -13.21 11.18
C GLU A 452 -12.78 -13.70 10.90
N TYR A 453 -12.95 -14.81 10.17
CA TYR A 453 -14.27 -15.39 9.91
C TYR A 453 -14.92 -15.94 11.19
N MET A 454 -14.14 -16.63 12.03
CA MET A 454 -14.59 -17.11 13.34
C MET A 454 -15.09 -15.98 14.22
N ILE A 455 -14.30 -14.89 14.32
CA ILE A 455 -14.69 -13.72 15.11
C ILE A 455 -15.97 -13.09 14.56
N ARG A 456 -16.13 -12.97 13.24
CA ARG A 456 -17.38 -12.45 12.65
C ARG A 456 -18.59 -13.34 13.00
N ALA A 457 -18.44 -14.66 12.92
CA ALA A 457 -19.51 -15.59 13.27
C ALA A 457 -19.90 -15.48 14.76
N LEU A 458 -18.92 -15.25 15.64
CA LEU A 458 -19.15 -15.05 17.07
C LEU A 458 -19.72 -13.67 17.42
N GLN A 459 -19.41 -12.63 16.65
CA GLN A 459 -20.06 -11.32 16.79
C GLN A 459 -21.56 -11.39 16.50
N ASP A 460 -21.97 -12.24 15.56
CA ASP A 460 -23.40 -12.48 15.27
C ASP A 460 -24.11 -13.27 16.38
N GLU A 461 -23.40 -14.18 17.06
CA GLU A 461 -23.93 -14.92 18.22
C GLU A 461 -23.92 -14.10 19.51
N HIS A 462 -23.00 -13.15 19.61
CA HIS A 462 -22.80 -12.28 20.75
C HIS A 462 -22.86 -10.81 20.31
N PRO A 463 -24.07 -10.21 20.17
CA PRO A 463 -24.23 -8.82 19.71
C PRO A 463 -23.53 -7.76 20.58
N ARG A 464 -23.11 -8.14 21.79
CA ARG A 464 -22.35 -7.30 22.73
C ARG A 464 -20.83 -7.33 22.49
N LEU A 465 -20.33 -8.15 21.55
CA LEU A 465 -18.90 -8.33 21.26
C LEU A 465 -18.39 -7.25 20.29
N ALA A 466 -17.68 -6.27 20.83
CA ALA A 466 -16.99 -5.23 20.08
C ALA A 466 -15.54 -5.64 19.78
N VAL A 467 -15.17 -5.68 18.51
CA VAL A 467 -13.83 -6.10 18.08
C VAL A 467 -13.07 -4.96 17.40
N ARG A 468 -11.82 -4.73 17.80
CA ARG A 468 -10.90 -3.82 17.11
C ARG A 468 -9.69 -4.57 16.56
N LYS A 469 -9.33 -4.30 15.30
CA LYS A 469 -8.25 -4.98 14.59
C LYS A 469 -6.96 -4.14 14.55
N PHE A 470 -5.81 -4.82 14.63
CA PHE A 470 -4.49 -4.22 14.56
C PHE A 470 -3.59 -5.02 13.60
N ASP A 471 -3.24 -4.41 12.47
CA ASP A 471 -2.44 -5.05 11.42
C ASP A 471 -0.94 -4.84 11.65
N LEU A 472 -0.20 -5.93 11.81
CA LEU A 472 1.25 -5.96 11.97
C LEU A 472 2.03 -5.45 10.75
N GLN A 473 1.39 -5.15 9.62
CA GLN A 473 2.03 -4.43 8.50
C GLN A 473 2.13 -2.93 8.75
N THR A 474 1.21 -2.37 9.55
CA THR A 474 1.16 -0.94 9.84
C THR A 474 2.04 -0.57 11.03
N ARG A 475 2.57 0.67 11.05
CA ARG A 475 3.32 1.19 12.20
C ARG A 475 2.46 1.23 13.46
N GLU A 476 1.20 1.67 13.32
CA GLU A 476 0.23 1.72 14.41
C GLU A 476 -0.09 0.33 14.95
N GLY A 477 -0.39 -0.64 14.08
CA GLY A 477 -0.71 -2.00 14.49
C GLY A 477 0.45 -2.73 15.15
N LYS A 478 1.70 -2.55 14.69
CA LYS A 478 2.90 -3.06 15.39
C LYS A 478 3.03 -2.47 16.79
N LEU A 479 2.89 -1.14 16.90
CA LEU A 479 2.99 -0.44 18.18
C LEU A 479 1.93 -0.95 19.17
N MET A 480 0.68 -1.07 18.70
CA MET A 480 -0.42 -1.54 19.51
C MET A 480 -0.30 -3.02 19.88
N ALA A 481 0.14 -3.88 18.97
CA ALA A 481 0.34 -5.29 19.25
C ALA A 481 1.46 -5.54 20.29
N GLU A 482 2.55 -4.76 20.25
CA GLU A 482 3.56 -4.81 21.31
C GLU A 482 2.98 -4.27 22.63
N ALA A 483 2.21 -3.18 22.59
CA ALA A 483 1.61 -2.59 23.78
C ALA A 483 0.60 -3.53 24.46
N LEU A 484 -0.22 -4.23 23.67
CA LEU A 484 -1.10 -5.31 24.14
C LEU A 484 -0.28 -6.43 24.75
N GLY A 485 0.78 -6.90 24.07
CA GLY A 485 1.64 -7.92 24.65
C GLY A 485 2.31 -7.53 25.97
N LEU A 486 2.66 -6.24 26.14
CA LEU A 486 3.16 -5.71 27.42
C LEU A 486 2.06 -5.65 28.48
N LEU A 487 0.86 -5.20 28.11
CA LEU A 487 -0.30 -5.11 29.01
C LEU A 487 -0.66 -6.48 29.60
N TYR A 488 -0.65 -7.52 28.76
CA TYR A 488 -0.98 -8.90 29.13
C TYR A 488 0.22 -9.71 29.65
N GLY A 489 1.37 -9.06 29.88
CA GLY A 489 2.55 -9.70 30.48
C GLY A 489 3.22 -10.78 29.62
N LEU A 490 3.03 -10.75 28.30
CA LEU A 490 3.63 -11.74 27.40
C LEU A 490 5.15 -11.62 27.36
N PRO A 491 5.91 -12.74 27.33
CA PRO A 491 7.34 -12.71 27.09
C PRO A 491 7.66 -12.17 25.69
N GLY A 492 8.84 -11.57 25.50
CA GLY A 492 9.22 -10.88 24.26
C GLY A 492 9.01 -11.73 23.00
N ASP A 493 9.37 -13.00 23.05
CA ASP A 493 9.30 -13.92 21.91
C ASP A 493 7.86 -14.35 21.57
N SER A 494 6.89 -14.02 22.43
CA SER A 494 5.46 -14.28 22.21
C SER A 494 4.69 -13.03 21.77
N ARG A 495 5.34 -11.86 21.65
CA ARG A 495 4.75 -10.60 21.19
C ARG A 495 4.98 -10.36 19.69
N LEU A 496 4.18 -9.48 19.09
CA LEU A 496 4.18 -9.19 17.64
C LEU A 496 3.92 -10.43 16.78
N LYS A 497 3.02 -11.29 17.25
CA LYS A 497 2.58 -12.50 16.56
C LYS A 497 1.13 -12.37 16.13
N ALA A 498 0.80 -13.02 15.03
CA ALA A 498 -0.55 -13.06 14.48
C ALA A 498 -0.92 -14.50 14.04
N PRO A 499 -2.18 -14.93 14.22
CA PRO A 499 -3.25 -14.16 14.84
C PRO A 499 -3.10 -14.13 16.38
N ALA A 500 -3.50 -13.03 17.03
CA ALA A 500 -3.59 -12.97 18.50
C ALA A 500 -4.87 -12.22 18.93
N ALA A 501 -5.58 -12.75 19.93
CA ALA A 501 -6.81 -12.17 20.46
C ALA A 501 -6.65 -11.86 21.95
N TYR A 502 -7.11 -10.70 22.38
CA TYR A 502 -7.00 -10.22 23.77
C TYR A 502 -8.37 -9.76 24.25
N LEU A 503 -8.83 -10.29 25.38
CA LEU A 503 -10.16 -10.00 25.93
C LEU A 503 -10.13 -10.14 27.45
N GLY A 504 -10.53 -9.09 28.18
CA GLY A 504 -10.47 -9.07 29.63
C GLY A 504 -9.03 -9.26 30.13
N GLU A 505 -8.81 -10.24 30.99
CA GLU A 505 -7.48 -10.65 31.50
C GLU A 505 -6.81 -11.74 30.66
N ASP A 506 -7.52 -12.32 29.70
CA ASP A 506 -7.05 -13.49 28.95
C ASP A 506 -6.66 -13.14 27.51
N TYR A 507 -5.90 -14.04 26.90
CA TYR A 507 -5.46 -13.93 25.52
C TYR A 507 -5.37 -15.31 24.85
N LEU A 508 -5.45 -15.35 23.53
CA LEU A 508 -5.19 -16.52 22.69
C LEU A 508 -4.15 -16.16 21.63
N LEU A 509 -3.12 -16.99 21.50
CA LEU A 509 -2.04 -16.79 20.53
C LEU A 509 -2.00 -17.90 19.48
N GLU A 510 -1.85 -17.51 18.22
CA GLU A 510 -1.50 -18.38 17.09
C GLU A 510 -2.34 -19.68 17.04
N ALA A 511 -1.72 -20.82 17.37
CA ALA A 511 -2.33 -22.15 17.30
C ALA A 511 -3.41 -22.39 18.37
N GLN A 512 -3.47 -21.57 19.42
CA GLN A 512 -4.51 -21.63 20.45
C GLN A 512 -5.82 -20.97 19.98
N MET A 513 -5.80 -20.28 18.83
CA MET A 513 -6.96 -19.59 18.30
C MET A 513 -7.80 -20.51 17.43
N ASP A 514 -8.59 -21.36 18.07
CA ASP A 514 -9.63 -22.18 17.45
C ASP A 514 -11.05 -21.78 17.90
N ASP A 515 -12.07 -22.31 17.21
CA ASP A 515 -13.48 -21.96 17.42
C ASP A 515 -13.95 -22.24 18.85
N GLN A 516 -13.51 -23.35 19.43
CA GLN A 516 -13.90 -23.76 20.76
C GLN A 516 -13.23 -22.88 21.83
N ALA A 517 -11.94 -22.58 21.68
CA ALA A 517 -11.17 -21.73 22.57
C ALA A 517 -11.71 -20.30 22.56
N LEU A 518 -12.00 -19.76 21.37
CA LEU A 518 -12.52 -18.41 21.22
C LEU A 518 -13.95 -18.28 21.77
N SER A 519 -14.82 -19.26 21.48
CA SER A 519 -16.17 -19.33 22.04
C SER A 519 -16.13 -19.43 23.57
N SER A 520 -15.25 -20.26 24.13
CA SER A 520 -15.10 -20.42 25.58
C SER A 520 -14.56 -19.15 26.24
N LEU A 521 -13.62 -18.46 25.58
CA LEU A 521 -13.09 -17.17 26.04
C LEU A 521 -14.20 -16.11 26.09
N ILE A 522 -15.01 -15.98 25.05
CA ILE A 522 -16.11 -15.00 25.04
C ILE A 522 -17.19 -15.39 26.07
N ALA A 523 -17.51 -16.69 26.19
CA ALA A 523 -18.45 -17.20 27.17
C ALA A 523 -18.06 -16.82 28.62
N LYS A 524 -16.77 -16.89 28.94
CA LYS A 524 -16.22 -16.50 30.26
C LYS A 524 -16.58 -15.06 30.66
N TYR A 525 -16.72 -14.16 29.69
CA TYR A 525 -16.94 -12.73 29.90
C TYR A 525 -18.33 -12.25 29.47
N GLN A 526 -19.32 -13.15 29.37
CA GLN A 526 -20.70 -12.80 29.02
C GLN A 526 -21.38 -11.82 29.99
N ALA A 527 -20.87 -11.68 31.21
CA ALA A 527 -21.34 -10.67 32.16
C ALA A 527 -20.87 -9.23 31.82
N GLY A 528 -20.01 -9.05 30.80
CA GLY A 528 -19.43 -7.77 30.39
C GLY A 528 -18.01 -7.57 30.93
N THR A 529 -17.25 -6.69 30.28
CA THR A 529 -15.92 -6.26 30.75
C THR A 529 -15.81 -4.74 30.66
N LEU A 530 -15.49 -4.08 31.77
CA LEU A 530 -15.16 -2.63 31.77
C LEU A 530 -13.77 -2.33 31.16
N ARG A 531 -12.97 -3.35 30.89
CA ARG A 531 -11.62 -3.23 30.32
C ARG A 531 -11.68 -3.16 28.80
N ILE A 532 -11.12 -2.09 28.23
CA ILE A 532 -11.01 -1.88 26.78
C ILE A 532 -9.53 -2.11 26.40
N PRO A 533 -9.17 -3.26 25.81
CA PRO A 533 -7.76 -3.67 25.70
C PRO A 533 -6.86 -2.66 24.98
N TRP A 534 -7.38 -1.98 23.96
CA TRP A 534 -6.61 -1.01 23.18
C TRP A 534 -6.45 0.35 23.85
N GLU A 535 -7.39 0.79 24.69
CA GLU A 535 -7.25 2.05 25.43
C GLU A 535 -6.22 1.89 26.54
N GLU A 536 -6.27 0.76 27.24
CA GLU A 536 -5.28 0.43 28.27
C GLU A 536 -3.89 0.20 27.67
N ALA A 537 -3.81 -0.48 26.52
CA ALA A 537 -2.55 -0.65 25.81
C ALA A 537 -2.00 0.69 25.29
N GLN A 538 -2.85 1.66 24.93
CA GLN A 538 -2.41 2.96 24.45
C GLN A 538 -1.57 3.73 25.47
N VAL A 539 -1.82 3.56 26.77
CA VAL A 539 -0.99 4.15 27.84
C VAL A 539 0.44 3.61 27.83
N LEU A 540 0.63 2.39 27.32
CA LEU A 540 1.92 1.73 27.18
C LEU A 540 2.59 1.99 25.82
N ALA A 541 2.00 2.80 24.94
CA ALA A 541 2.49 3.02 23.58
C ALA A 541 3.95 3.52 23.54
N ASP A 542 4.35 4.43 24.43
CA ASP A 542 5.73 4.93 24.50
C ASP A 542 6.72 3.82 24.91
N ARG A 543 6.33 2.98 25.88
CA ARG A 543 7.12 1.84 26.34
C ARG A 543 7.19 0.74 25.28
N ALA A 544 6.10 0.49 24.58
CA ALA A 544 6.03 -0.42 23.44
C ALA A 544 6.94 0.05 22.31
N GLY A 545 6.94 1.35 22.00
CA GLY A 545 7.86 1.97 21.05
C GLY A 545 9.32 1.77 21.44
N GLN A 546 9.67 1.96 22.72
CA GLN A 546 11.02 1.70 23.23
C GLN A 546 11.40 0.21 23.19
N SER A 547 10.47 -0.70 23.51
CA SER A 547 10.68 -2.16 23.46
C SER A 547 10.92 -2.67 22.04
N ILE A 548 10.08 -2.24 21.09
CA ILE A 548 10.26 -2.50 19.65
C ILE A 548 11.61 -1.95 19.22
N PHE A 549 11.92 -0.70 19.59
CA PHE A 549 13.19 -0.06 19.25
C PHE A 549 14.41 -0.81 19.81
N GLN A 550 14.37 -1.29 21.07
CA GLN A 550 15.49 -2.02 21.67
C GLN A 550 15.71 -3.40 21.05
N ARG A 551 14.64 -4.18 20.83
CA ARG A 551 14.73 -5.47 20.13
C ARG A 551 15.16 -5.29 18.68
N PHE A 552 14.65 -4.25 18.03
CA PHE A 552 15.01 -3.95 16.65
C PHE A 552 16.45 -3.44 16.53
N LYS A 553 16.94 -2.65 17.49
CA LYS A 553 18.33 -2.19 17.53
C LYS A 553 19.31 -3.36 17.59
N SER A 554 19.02 -4.47 18.28
CA SER A 554 19.92 -5.63 18.28
C SER A 554 19.95 -6.39 16.95
N PHE A 555 18.81 -6.54 16.26
CA PHE A 555 18.73 -7.27 14.98
C PHE A 555 19.11 -6.40 13.77
N GLY A 556 18.68 -5.14 13.74
CA GLY A 556 18.97 -4.17 12.68
C GLY A 556 20.41 -3.65 12.71
N LEU A 557 21.01 -3.46 13.89
CA LEU A 557 22.43 -3.05 14.00
C LEU A 557 23.36 -4.13 13.44
N LEU A 558 23.16 -5.39 13.84
CA LEU A 558 23.94 -6.52 13.32
C LEU A 558 23.73 -6.71 11.82
N GLY A 559 22.49 -6.55 11.34
CA GLY A 559 22.18 -6.60 9.90
C GLY A 559 22.87 -5.50 9.10
N VAL A 560 22.82 -4.25 9.56
CA VAL A 560 23.49 -3.11 8.91
C VAL A 560 25.02 -3.26 8.97
N MET A 561 25.57 -3.72 10.10
CA MET A 561 26.99 -3.98 10.22
C MET A 561 27.46 -5.11 9.31
N GLY A 562 26.70 -6.20 9.23
CA GLY A 562 26.98 -7.33 8.36
C GLY A 562 26.87 -6.97 6.88
N ALA A 563 25.85 -6.20 6.50
CA ALA A 563 25.68 -5.72 5.14
C ALA A 563 26.82 -4.79 4.72
N GLY A 564 27.19 -3.82 5.57
CA GLY A 564 28.33 -2.95 5.32
C GLY A 564 29.65 -3.74 5.19
N LEU A 565 29.91 -4.67 6.11
CA LEU A 565 31.13 -5.50 6.07
C LEU A 565 31.19 -6.37 4.81
N LEU A 566 30.06 -6.97 4.42
CA LEU A 566 29.97 -7.81 3.23
C LEU A 566 30.23 -7.01 1.96
N ASP A 567 29.62 -5.83 1.86
CA ASP A 567 29.77 -4.90 0.73
C ASP A 567 31.20 -4.34 0.63
N GLY A 568 31.85 -4.13 1.77
CA GLY A 568 33.26 -3.71 1.87
C GLY A 568 34.27 -4.73 1.36
N ILE A 569 33.88 -5.99 1.12
CA ILE A 569 34.73 -7.00 0.47
C ILE A 569 34.63 -6.82 -1.05
N ASN A 570 35.13 -5.67 -1.53
CA ASN A 570 35.10 -5.35 -2.95
C ASN A 570 36.44 -5.64 -3.65
N PRO A 571 36.46 -6.48 -4.70
CA PRO A 571 37.69 -6.79 -5.44
C PRO A 571 38.34 -5.56 -6.10
N CYS A 572 37.57 -4.54 -6.49
CA CYS A 572 38.05 -3.36 -7.21
C CYS A 572 38.86 -2.43 -6.31
N SER A 573 38.30 -1.99 -5.18
CA SER A 573 39.00 -1.10 -4.24
C SER A 573 40.17 -1.79 -3.55
N LEU A 574 40.01 -3.05 -3.14
CA LEU A 574 41.11 -3.84 -2.57
C LEU A 574 42.28 -3.99 -3.55
N ALA A 575 42.01 -4.23 -4.84
CA ALA A 575 43.07 -4.36 -5.84
C ALA A 575 43.85 -3.04 -6.05
N VAL A 576 43.15 -1.91 -6.12
CA VAL A 576 43.77 -0.58 -6.27
C VAL A 576 44.60 -0.22 -5.05
N LEU A 577 44.06 -0.44 -3.85
CA LEU A 577 44.74 -0.17 -2.58
C LEU A 577 46.00 -1.04 -2.43
N VAL A 578 45.89 -2.36 -2.66
CA VAL A 578 47.03 -3.28 -2.62
C VAL A 578 48.09 -2.91 -3.66
N PHE A 579 47.68 -2.49 -4.86
CA PHE A 579 48.61 -2.01 -5.89
C PHE A 579 49.39 -0.79 -5.41
N PHE A 580 48.72 0.22 -4.86
CA PHE A 580 49.37 1.43 -4.34
C PHE A 580 50.37 1.08 -3.23
N ILE A 581 49.97 0.27 -2.26
CA ILE A 581 50.85 -0.09 -1.14
C ILE A 581 52.06 -0.89 -1.63
N SER A 582 51.84 -1.90 -2.47
CA SER A 582 52.90 -2.77 -3.02
C SER A 582 53.90 -1.97 -3.85
N TYR A 583 53.40 -1.03 -4.66
CA TYR A 583 54.24 -0.19 -5.50
C TYR A 583 55.06 0.83 -4.69
N LEU A 584 54.43 1.53 -3.73
CA LEU A 584 55.12 2.51 -2.90
C LEU A 584 56.16 1.86 -1.98
N ALA A 585 55.87 0.66 -1.47
CA ALA A 585 56.83 -0.16 -0.75
C ALA A 585 58.03 -0.56 -1.64
N PHE A 586 57.78 -0.92 -2.90
CA PHE A 586 58.84 -1.26 -3.87
C PHE A 586 59.74 -0.06 -4.21
N VAL A 587 59.17 1.13 -4.36
CA VAL A 587 59.93 2.37 -4.63
C VAL A 587 60.72 2.85 -3.41
N GLY A 588 60.52 2.24 -2.23
CA GLY A 588 61.26 2.58 -1.01
C GLY A 588 60.76 3.85 -0.32
N ARG A 589 59.47 4.18 -0.49
CA ARG A 589 58.84 5.33 0.18
C ARG A 589 58.77 5.11 1.70
N LYS A 590 58.74 6.20 2.46
CA LYS A 590 58.70 6.12 3.92
C LYS A 590 57.38 5.52 4.37
N ARG A 591 57.41 4.75 5.47
CA ARG A 591 56.21 4.08 6.02
C ARG A 591 55.04 5.04 6.25
N TRP A 592 55.31 6.26 6.74
CA TRP A 592 54.26 7.27 6.95
C TRP A 592 53.66 7.80 5.63
N GLU A 593 54.42 7.86 4.54
CA GLU A 593 53.91 8.29 3.22
C GLU A 593 52.94 7.24 2.67
N ILE A 594 53.26 5.96 2.86
CA ILE A 594 52.38 4.84 2.50
C ILE A 594 51.09 4.90 3.34
N LEU A 595 51.22 5.20 4.64
CA LEU A 595 50.08 5.41 5.55
C LEU A 595 49.17 6.56 5.10
N ALA A 596 49.76 7.71 4.80
CA ALA A 596 49.01 8.88 4.36
C ALA A 596 48.27 8.63 3.03
N VAL A 597 48.90 7.91 2.09
CA VAL A 597 48.26 7.50 0.84
C VAL A 597 47.07 6.58 1.06
N GLY A 598 47.23 5.55 1.91
CA GLY A 598 46.14 4.60 2.22
C GLY A 598 44.96 5.28 2.91
N ILE A 599 45.21 6.12 3.92
CA ILE A 599 44.17 6.91 4.60
C ILE A 599 43.46 7.83 3.62
N SER A 600 44.21 8.51 2.74
CA SER A 600 43.62 9.43 1.77
C SER A 600 42.73 8.74 0.74
N TYR A 601 43.10 7.53 0.29
CA TYR A 601 42.28 6.71 -0.59
C TYR A 601 40.98 6.28 0.10
N THR A 602 41.12 5.70 1.30
CA THR A 602 40.00 5.20 2.14
C THR A 602 39.02 6.34 2.48
N LEU A 603 39.54 7.53 2.82
CA LEU A 603 38.70 8.70 3.11
C LEU A 603 37.91 9.18 1.89
N ALA A 604 38.50 9.15 0.70
CA ALA A 604 37.80 9.52 -0.52
C ALA A 604 36.63 8.55 -0.78
N ASP A 605 36.85 7.26 -0.55
CA ASP A 605 35.83 6.22 -0.72
C ASP A 605 34.66 6.40 0.23
N PHE A 606 34.96 6.52 1.52
CA PHE A 606 33.99 6.81 2.56
C PHE A 606 33.14 8.04 2.24
N LEU A 607 33.76 9.14 1.81
CA LEU A 607 33.06 10.39 1.50
C LEU A 607 32.09 10.22 0.33
N VAL A 608 32.50 9.53 -0.74
CA VAL A 608 31.65 9.30 -1.91
C VAL A 608 30.45 8.45 -1.52
N TYR A 609 30.65 7.30 -0.86
CA TYR A 609 29.54 6.46 -0.45
C TYR A 609 28.63 7.18 0.53
N PHE A 610 29.17 7.85 1.55
CA PHE A 610 28.36 8.58 2.52
C PHE A 610 27.51 9.68 1.87
N LEU A 611 28.06 10.43 0.90
CA LEU A 611 27.32 11.43 0.11
C LEU A 611 26.25 10.79 -0.78
N ILE A 612 26.57 9.67 -1.45
CA ILE A 612 25.59 8.89 -2.23
C ILE A 612 24.47 8.41 -1.31
N GLY A 613 24.76 7.98 -0.08
CA GLY A 613 23.77 7.54 0.89
C GLY A 613 22.87 8.65 1.40
N ILE A 614 23.42 9.83 1.72
CA ILE A 614 22.63 11.03 2.08
C ILE A 614 21.73 11.44 0.90
N GLY A 615 22.31 11.46 -0.30
CA GLY A 615 21.60 11.73 -1.54
C GLY A 615 20.47 10.74 -1.73
N SER A 616 20.75 9.44 -1.61
CA SER A 616 19.79 8.35 -1.74
C SER A 616 18.67 8.43 -0.71
N LEU A 617 18.96 8.69 0.57
CA LEU A 617 17.90 8.92 1.58
C LEU A 617 16.95 10.06 1.22
N SER A 618 17.47 11.09 0.54
CA SER A 618 16.69 12.26 0.11
C SER A 618 16.05 12.10 -1.28
N PHE A 619 16.61 11.23 -2.13
CA PHE A 619 16.37 11.17 -3.58
C PHE A 619 15.81 9.80 -4.04
N LEU A 620 15.79 8.78 -3.19
CA LEU A 620 15.11 7.49 -3.42
C LEU A 620 13.59 7.67 -3.65
N MET A 621 13.02 8.81 -3.22
CA MET A 621 11.64 9.20 -3.54
C MET A 621 11.49 9.78 -4.96
N THR A 622 12.57 10.26 -5.58
CA THR A 622 12.56 10.97 -6.87
C THR A 622 13.12 10.11 -8.02
N LEU A 623 14.05 9.18 -7.76
CA LEU A 623 14.71 8.34 -8.77
C LEU A 623 13.88 7.16 -9.29
N LYS A 624 12.76 6.80 -8.65
CA LYS A 624 11.81 5.83 -9.21
C LYS A 624 11.23 6.26 -10.57
N SER A 625 11.47 7.51 -10.98
CA SER A 625 11.00 8.12 -12.23
C SER A 625 11.87 7.84 -13.47
N LEU A 626 13.00 7.13 -13.37
CA LEU A 626 13.87 6.80 -14.53
C LEU A 626 14.24 5.31 -14.64
N PRO A 627 13.26 4.39 -14.77
CA PRO A 627 13.52 2.95 -14.87
C PRO A 627 14.40 2.58 -16.07
N LEU A 628 14.35 3.38 -17.15
CA LEU A 628 15.17 3.18 -18.34
C LEU A 628 16.66 3.38 -18.08
N LEU A 629 17.04 4.41 -17.30
CA LEU A 629 18.44 4.71 -17.01
C LEU A 629 19.07 3.61 -16.14
N SER A 630 18.34 3.14 -15.12
CA SER A 630 18.79 2.06 -14.25
C SER A 630 18.99 0.76 -15.04
N LYS A 631 18.03 0.38 -15.90
CA LYS A 631 18.17 -0.79 -16.80
C LYS A 631 19.36 -0.66 -17.75
N ILE A 632 19.59 0.52 -18.34
CA ILE A 632 20.74 0.76 -19.21
C ILE A 632 22.06 0.58 -18.44
N LEU A 633 22.18 1.17 -17.25
CA LEU A 633 23.38 1.05 -16.42
C LEU A 633 23.65 -0.39 -15.98
N TYR A 634 22.61 -1.15 -15.63
CA TYR A 634 22.76 -2.58 -15.30
C TYR A 634 23.17 -3.42 -16.49
N TRP A 635 22.58 -3.21 -17.68
CA TRP A 635 23.02 -3.92 -18.88
C TRP A 635 24.46 -3.59 -19.26
N LEU A 636 24.88 -2.33 -19.11
CA LEU A 636 26.29 -1.93 -19.29
C LEU A 636 27.21 -2.65 -18.30
N ALA A 637 26.82 -2.75 -17.02
CA ALA A 637 27.59 -3.47 -16.00
C ALA A 637 27.66 -4.98 -16.27
N VAL A 638 26.56 -5.59 -16.73
CA VAL A 638 26.52 -7.00 -17.14
C VAL A 638 27.50 -7.26 -18.28
N VAL A 639 27.46 -6.45 -19.34
CA VAL A 639 28.35 -6.55 -20.50
C VAL A 639 29.81 -6.36 -20.06
N ALA A 640 30.10 -5.34 -19.26
CA ALA A 640 31.44 -5.10 -18.73
C ALA A 640 31.95 -6.27 -17.87
N GLY A 641 31.09 -6.82 -17.02
CA GLY A 641 31.41 -7.98 -16.17
C GLY A 641 31.77 -9.22 -16.98
N PHE A 642 31.02 -9.54 -18.04
CA PHE A 642 31.36 -10.66 -18.92
C PHE A 642 32.65 -10.44 -19.71
N ILE A 643 32.90 -9.21 -20.17
CA ILE A 643 34.16 -8.85 -20.82
C ILE A 643 35.34 -9.08 -19.84
N LEU A 644 35.23 -8.60 -18.60
CA LEU A 644 36.25 -8.80 -17.57
C LEU A 644 36.42 -10.28 -17.20
N ALA A 645 35.33 -11.04 -17.10
CA ALA A 645 35.37 -12.47 -16.85
C ALA A 645 36.13 -13.20 -17.96
N PHE A 646 35.82 -12.89 -19.22
CA PHE A 646 36.48 -13.48 -20.40
C PHE A 646 37.99 -13.21 -20.39
N TYR A 647 38.40 -11.95 -20.22
CA TYR A 647 39.82 -11.61 -20.21
C TYR A 647 40.56 -12.17 -18.99
N ASN A 648 39.95 -12.21 -17.80
CA ASN A 648 40.57 -12.84 -16.63
C ASN A 648 40.72 -14.36 -16.82
N PHE A 649 39.76 -15.02 -17.50
CA PHE A 649 39.89 -16.43 -17.86
C PHE A 649 41.01 -16.68 -18.88
N ARG A 650 41.16 -15.79 -19.88
CA ARG A 650 42.27 -15.87 -20.85
C ARG A 650 43.63 -15.68 -20.17
N ASP A 651 43.71 -14.73 -19.23
CA ASP A 651 44.88 -14.52 -18.38
C ASP A 651 45.19 -15.74 -17.50
N TYR A 652 44.17 -16.39 -16.93
CA TYR A 652 44.34 -17.64 -16.20
C TYR A 652 45.00 -18.72 -17.06
N LEU A 653 44.54 -18.91 -18.30
CA LEU A 653 45.12 -19.90 -19.22
C LEU A 653 46.58 -19.59 -19.54
N LYS A 654 46.93 -18.32 -19.74
CA LYS A 654 48.31 -17.87 -19.99
C LYS A 654 49.20 -18.04 -18.75
N ALA A 655 48.72 -17.62 -17.58
CA ALA A 655 49.43 -17.77 -16.31
C ALA A 655 49.67 -19.24 -15.96
N ARG A 656 48.71 -20.13 -16.23
CA ARG A 656 48.86 -21.59 -16.04
C ARG A 656 49.93 -22.20 -16.95
N ARG A 657 50.19 -21.60 -18.11
CA ARG A 657 51.27 -21.99 -19.05
C ARG A 657 52.62 -21.35 -18.70
N GLY A 658 52.69 -20.54 -17.65
CA GLY A 658 53.91 -19.82 -17.25
C GLY A 658 54.15 -18.50 -18.01
N ASP A 659 53.25 -18.11 -18.92
CA ASP A 659 53.35 -16.83 -19.63
C ASP A 659 52.68 -15.70 -18.83
N LEU A 660 53.42 -15.18 -17.86
CA LEU A 660 52.98 -14.04 -17.03
C LEU A 660 53.13 -12.68 -17.73
N SER A 661 53.92 -12.62 -18.82
CA SER A 661 54.17 -11.38 -19.58
C SER A 661 53.14 -11.10 -20.66
N GLY A 662 52.52 -12.15 -21.21
CA GLY A 662 51.53 -12.07 -22.29
C GLY A 662 50.09 -11.88 -21.82
N MET A 663 49.85 -11.68 -20.52
CA MET A 663 48.51 -11.42 -19.97
C MET A 663 47.91 -10.10 -20.50
N ASP A 664 46.62 -10.12 -20.82
CA ASP A 664 45.88 -9.07 -21.49
C ASP A 664 45.44 -7.95 -20.55
N LEU A 665 45.04 -8.28 -19.33
CA LEU A 665 44.65 -7.28 -18.32
C LEU A 665 45.86 -6.72 -17.57
N GLN A 666 47.03 -6.67 -18.22
CA GLN A 666 48.19 -5.99 -17.71
C GLN A 666 48.48 -4.71 -18.48
N LEU A 667 48.90 -3.68 -17.77
CA LEU A 667 49.45 -2.47 -18.37
C LEU A 667 50.67 -2.80 -19.25
N SER A 668 50.70 -2.21 -20.46
CA SER A 668 51.85 -2.35 -21.36
C SER A 668 53.16 -1.96 -20.66
N SER A 669 54.25 -2.63 -21.02
CA SER A 669 55.58 -2.34 -20.45
C SER A 669 55.98 -0.87 -20.61
N LYS A 670 55.61 -0.24 -21.73
CA LYS A 670 55.84 1.20 -22.00
C LYS A 670 55.04 2.09 -21.05
N THR A 671 53.79 1.74 -20.77
CA THR A 671 52.93 2.50 -19.84
C THR A 671 53.42 2.35 -18.40
N LYS A 672 53.78 1.13 -17.98
CA LYS A 672 54.40 0.87 -16.66
C LYS A 672 55.65 1.71 -16.46
N GLN A 673 56.54 1.76 -17.45
CA GLN A 673 57.77 2.58 -17.39
C GLN A 673 57.48 4.08 -17.31
N ARG A 674 56.49 4.60 -18.03
CA ARG A 674 56.08 6.01 -17.92
C ARG A 674 55.52 6.33 -16.54
N ILE A 675 54.62 5.51 -16.02
CA ILE A 675 54.05 5.66 -14.67
C ILE A 675 55.18 5.67 -13.63
N HIS A 676 56.12 4.72 -13.73
CA HIS A 676 57.26 4.65 -12.81
C HIS A 676 58.15 5.88 -12.86
N LYS A 677 58.40 6.43 -14.06
CA LYS A 677 59.19 7.66 -14.22
C LYS A 677 58.51 8.88 -13.61
N VAL A 678 57.19 9.02 -13.79
CA VAL A 678 56.43 10.14 -13.22
C VAL A 678 56.39 10.07 -11.69
N ILE A 679 56.12 8.90 -11.13
CA ILE A 679 56.01 8.73 -9.67
C ILE A 679 57.37 8.87 -8.97
N ARG A 680 58.46 8.41 -9.61
CA ARG A 680 59.81 8.51 -9.05
C ARG A 680 60.40 9.92 -9.18
N ASP A 681 60.26 10.55 -10.36
CA ASP A 681 61.05 11.74 -10.70
C ASP A 681 60.25 13.07 -10.56
N ARG A 682 58.92 13.03 -10.46
CA ARG A 682 58.06 14.24 -10.46
C ARG A 682 57.05 14.38 -9.31
N MET A 683 56.85 13.34 -8.48
CA MET A 683 55.84 13.39 -7.42
C MET A 683 56.46 13.31 -6.02
N GLY A 684 56.30 14.38 -5.24
CA GLY A 684 56.52 14.40 -3.79
C GLY A 684 55.36 13.74 -3.03
N ALA A 685 55.49 13.62 -1.71
CA ALA A 685 54.49 12.97 -0.84
C ALA A 685 53.07 13.54 -1.00
N GLY A 686 52.93 14.87 -1.07
CA GLY A 686 51.62 15.53 -1.27
C GLY A 686 50.95 15.19 -2.60
N GLY A 687 51.73 15.08 -3.68
CA GLY A 687 51.19 14.68 -4.98
C GLY A 687 50.70 13.23 -4.99
N LEU A 688 51.36 12.34 -4.24
CA LEU A 688 50.93 10.94 -4.10
C LEU A 688 49.64 10.81 -3.29
N ILE A 689 49.52 11.56 -2.20
CA ILE A 689 48.32 11.61 -1.37
C ILE A 689 47.14 12.14 -2.20
N GLY A 690 47.31 13.27 -2.89
CA GLY A 690 46.26 13.83 -3.75
C GLY A 690 45.88 12.91 -4.92
N GLY A 691 46.86 12.26 -5.55
CA GLY A 691 46.61 11.27 -6.59
C GLY A 691 45.82 10.06 -6.08
N ALA A 692 46.10 9.60 -4.87
CA ALA A 692 45.37 8.51 -4.22
C ALA A 692 43.94 8.92 -3.84
N PHE A 693 43.73 10.15 -3.37
CA PHE A 693 42.39 10.69 -3.11
C PHE A 693 41.53 10.69 -4.38
N VAL A 694 42.06 11.22 -5.49
CA VAL A 694 41.36 11.25 -6.79
C VAL A 694 41.11 9.84 -7.30
N ALA A 695 42.08 8.94 -7.17
CA ALA A 695 41.89 7.54 -7.53
C ALA A 695 40.78 6.88 -6.70
N GLY A 696 40.71 7.19 -5.40
CA GLY A 696 39.61 6.79 -4.51
C GLY A 696 38.28 7.27 -5.06
N LEU A 697 38.09 8.58 -5.25
CA LEU A 697 36.84 9.15 -5.78
C LEU A 697 36.34 8.45 -7.05
N ILE A 698 37.24 8.24 -8.02
CA ILE A 698 36.91 7.58 -9.29
C ILE A 698 36.55 6.12 -9.07
N THR A 699 37.31 5.41 -8.22
CA THR A 699 37.05 4.00 -7.93
C THR A 699 35.68 3.83 -7.29
N SER A 700 35.35 4.63 -6.27
CA SER A 700 34.09 4.58 -5.53
C SER A 700 32.87 4.80 -6.42
N VAL A 701 32.93 5.76 -7.34
CA VAL A 701 31.82 6.02 -8.27
C VAL A 701 31.60 4.84 -9.21
N LEU A 702 32.68 4.23 -9.71
CA LEU A 702 32.60 3.05 -10.56
C LEU A 702 32.14 1.81 -9.77
N GLU A 703 32.57 1.73 -8.53
CA GLU A 703 32.26 0.64 -7.61
C GLU A 703 30.79 0.62 -7.21
N PHE A 704 30.20 1.79 -6.98
CA PHE A 704 28.78 1.92 -6.67
C PHE A 704 27.86 1.21 -7.68
N ALA A 705 28.30 1.05 -8.94
CA ALA A 705 27.54 0.30 -9.94
C ALA A 705 27.35 -1.19 -9.58
N CYS A 706 28.27 -1.81 -8.85
CA CYS A 706 28.16 -3.20 -8.39
C CYS A 706 27.73 -3.33 -6.92
N THR A 707 28.23 -2.48 -6.01
CA THR A 707 27.91 -2.51 -4.56
C THR A 707 26.60 -1.83 -4.21
N GLY A 708 26.12 -0.93 -5.09
CA GLY A 708 24.84 -0.23 -4.93
C GLY A 708 23.64 -1.15 -4.70
N GLN A 709 23.76 -2.43 -5.09
CA GLN A 709 22.75 -3.47 -4.90
C GLN A 709 22.58 -3.92 -3.45
N VAL A 710 23.63 -3.90 -2.63
CA VAL A 710 23.54 -4.16 -1.19
C VAL A 710 23.29 -2.85 -0.45
N TYR A 711 23.97 -1.78 -0.89
CA TYR A 711 23.90 -0.45 -0.32
C TYR A 711 22.48 0.15 -0.34
N LEU A 712 21.83 0.21 -1.52
CA LEU A 712 20.54 0.90 -1.67
C LEU A 712 19.38 0.21 -0.94
N PRO A 713 19.20 -1.14 -1.00
CA PRO A 713 18.16 -1.81 -0.23
C PRO A 713 18.38 -1.69 1.27
N THR A 714 19.63 -1.72 1.74
CA THR A 714 19.95 -1.54 3.16
C THR A 714 19.58 -0.13 3.63
N ILE A 715 19.85 0.90 2.82
CA ILE A 715 19.46 2.27 3.12
C ILE A 715 17.94 2.46 3.06
N ALA A 716 17.25 1.84 2.09
CA ALA A 716 15.80 1.85 2.01
C ALA A 716 15.16 1.19 3.23
N PHE A 717 15.71 0.04 3.67
CA PHE A 717 15.32 -0.66 4.88
C PHE A 717 15.50 0.22 6.13
N VAL A 718 16.67 0.86 6.27
CA VAL A 718 16.94 1.81 7.38
C VAL A 718 15.95 2.98 7.37
N SER A 719 15.59 3.51 6.20
CA SER A 719 14.64 4.61 6.04
C SER A 719 13.21 4.24 6.45
N GLN A 720 12.75 3.03 6.10
CA GLN A 720 11.40 2.56 6.43
C GLN A 720 11.18 2.32 7.92
N ILE A 721 12.25 2.09 8.68
CA ILE A 721 12.14 1.64 10.07
C ILE A 721 12.47 2.75 11.06
N SER A 722 13.14 3.81 10.60
CA SER A 722 13.53 4.93 11.45
C SER A 722 12.39 5.94 11.56
N SER A 723 11.75 6.06 12.72
CA SER A 723 10.74 7.09 12.98
C SER A 723 11.32 8.51 13.04
N ALA A 724 12.66 8.63 13.14
CA ALA A 724 13.36 9.90 13.28
C ALA A 724 14.54 10.00 12.30
N ARG A 725 14.61 11.11 11.55
CA ARG A 725 15.63 11.32 10.49
C ARG A 725 17.08 11.20 10.97
N TYR A 726 17.37 11.63 12.20
CA TYR A 726 18.73 11.56 12.76
C TYR A 726 19.21 10.12 12.98
N GLN A 727 18.30 9.18 13.24
CA GLN A 727 18.64 7.76 13.44
C GLN A 727 19.02 7.10 12.12
N ALA A 728 18.32 7.44 11.03
CA ALA A 728 18.65 6.95 9.69
C ALA A 728 20.06 7.36 9.27
N TYR A 729 20.47 8.61 9.54
CA TYR A 729 21.85 9.06 9.31
C TYR A 729 22.87 8.34 10.20
N GLY A 730 22.50 7.96 11.42
CA GLY A 730 23.37 7.17 12.30
C GLY A 730 23.63 5.75 11.78
N TYR A 731 22.60 5.06 11.30
CA TYR A 731 22.74 3.75 10.65
C TYR A 731 23.50 3.84 9.32
N LEU A 732 23.26 4.90 8.54
CA LEU A 732 24.03 5.17 7.35
C LEU A 732 25.52 5.32 7.68
N LEU A 733 25.86 6.14 8.68
CA LEU A 733 27.24 6.29 9.13
C LEU A 733 27.85 4.95 9.56
N LEU A 734 27.12 4.16 10.34
CA LEU A 734 27.57 2.83 10.77
C LEU A 734 27.83 1.89 9.59
N TYR A 735 26.92 1.84 8.63
CA TYR A 735 27.09 1.04 7.41
C TYR A 735 28.40 1.42 6.71
N ASN A 736 28.60 2.72 6.45
CA ASN A 736 29.77 3.21 5.72
C ASN A 736 31.06 2.95 6.53
N LEU A 737 31.03 3.07 7.85
CA LEU A 737 32.19 2.69 8.68
C LEU A 737 32.52 1.20 8.58
N MET A 738 31.51 0.33 8.57
CA MET A 738 31.69 -1.11 8.43
C MET A 738 32.16 -1.52 7.02
N PHE A 739 31.70 -0.80 6.00
CA PHE A 739 32.14 -0.92 4.62
C PHE A 739 33.66 -0.67 4.47
N GLU A 740 34.21 0.27 5.22
CA GLU A 740 35.66 0.58 5.18
C GLU A 740 36.55 -0.45 5.90
N VAL A 741 35.98 -1.28 6.79
CA VAL A 741 36.75 -2.19 7.65
C VAL A 741 37.65 -3.15 6.86
N PRO A 742 37.18 -3.89 5.82
CA PRO A 742 38.03 -4.81 5.06
C PRO A 742 39.21 -4.13 4.37
N MET A 743 39.03 -2.89 3.90
CA MET A 743 40.09 -2.10 3.30
C MET A 743 41.12 -1.64 4.34
N ILE A 744 40.66 -1.13 5.49
CA ILE A 744 41.54 -0.74 6.59
C ILE A 744 42.36 -1.93 7.07
N VAL A 745 41.74 -3.11 7.23
CA VAL A 745 42.43 -4.35 7.62
C VAL A 745 43.48 -4.73 6.58
N THR A 746 43.12 -4.71 5.29
CA THR A 746 44.04 -5.00 4.18
C THR A 746 45.23 -4.05 4.18
N PHE A 747 44.97 -2.76 4.39
CA PHE A 747 45.98 -1.72 4.51
C PHE A 747 46.94 -1.99 5.69
N VAL A 748 46.42 -2.31 6.88
CA VAL A 748 47.21 -2.61 8.08
C VAL A 748 48.08 -3.86 7.89
N ILE A 749 47.53 -4.92 7.29
CA ILE A 749 48.28 -6.15 6.98
C ILE A 749 49.45 -5.83 6.04
N ALA A 750 49.19 -5.07 4.98
CA ALA A 750 50.22 -4.68 4.02
C ALA A 750 51.28 -3.76 4.64
N PHE A 751 50.91 -2.95 5.63
CA PHE A 751 51.81 -2.06 6.37
C PHE A 751 52.77 -2.80 7.34
N TRP A 752 52.28 -3.84 8.03
CA TRP A 752 53.06 -4.54 9.07
C TRP A 752 53.84 -5.77 8.59
N GLY A 753 53.40 -6.47 7.54
CA GLY A 753 53.56 -7.92 7.60
C GLY A 753 54.19 -8.70 6.46
N VAL A 754 54.57 -8.14 5.29
CA VAL A 754 55.21 -8.98 4.27
C VAL A 754 56.29 -8.24 3.49
N SER A 755 57.51 -8.80 3.48
CA SER A 755 58.59 -8.29 2.63
C SER A 755 58.14 -8.34 1.16
N SER A 756 58.41 -7.28 0.39
CA SER A 756 58.01 -7.18 -1.01
C SER A 756 58.45 -8.38 -1.86
N LYS A 757 59.54 -9.06 -1.48
CA LYS A 757 60.02 -10.29 -2.13
C LYS A 757 59.14 -11.51 -1.85
N THR A 758 58.62 -11.67 -0.63
CA THR A 758 57.73 -12.78 -0.26
C THR A 758 56.33 -12.59 -0.86
N ILE A 759 55.80 -11.36 -0.86
CA ILE A 759 54.53 -11.04 -1.56
C ILE A 759 54.67 -11.30 -3.05
N ALA A 760 55.74 -10.78 -3.69
CA ALA A 760 55.92 -10.95 -5.13
C ALA A 760 56.05 -12.43 -5.52
N GLY A 761 56.76 -13.25 -4.73
CA GLY A 761 56.88 -14.68 -4.96
C GLY A 761 55.58 -15.45 -4.76
N TRP A 762 54.81 -15.14 -3.71
CA TRP A 762 53.49 -15.73 -3.48
C TRP A 762 52.46 -15.29 -4.53
N ALA A 763 52.43 -14.00 -4.86
CA ALA A 763 51.57 -13.42 -5.88
C ALA A 763 51.84 -14.08 -7.23
N GLN A 764 53.12 -14.22 -7.63
CA GLN A 764 53.51 -14.90 -8.88
C GLN A 764 53.03 -16.37 -8.95
N ARG A 765 53.14 -17.13 -7.85
CA ARG A 765 52.68 -18.52 -7.78
C ARG A 765 51.16 -18.63 -7.78
N SER A 766 50.47 -17.63 -7.23
CA SER A 766 49.02 -17.64 -7.05
C SER A 766 48.27 -16.91 -8.16
N VAL A 767 48.95 -16.24 -9.12
CA VAL A 767 48.31 -15.45 -10.20
C VAL A 767 47.27 -16.25 -10.93
N ALA A 768 47.56 -17.51 -11.31
CA ALA A 768 46.61 -18.34 -12.02
C ALA A 768 45.34 -18.57 -11.18
N GLY A 769 45.49 -18.92 -9.90
CA GLY A 769 44.35 -19.11 -8.99
C GLY A 769 43.53 -17.84 -8.80
N VAL A 770 44.20 -16.70 -8.60
CA VAL A 770 43.54 -15.38 -8.46
C VAL A 770 42.75 -15.04 -9.72
N LYS A 771 43.36 -15.19 -10.91
CA LYS A 771 42.70 -14.90 -12.19
C LYS A 771 41.47 -15.76 -12.43
N LEU A 772 41.53 -17.05 -12.08
CA LEU A 772 40.39 -17.95 -12.15
C LEU A 772 39.29 -17.53 -11.17
N ALA A 773 39.64 -17.23 -9.92
CA ALA A 773 38.68 -16.79 -8.90
C ALA A 773 38.00 -15.48 -9.31
N THR A 774 38.75 -14.51 -9.83
CA THR A 774 38.20 -13.24 -10.34
C THR A 774 37.30 -13.45 -11.55
N ALA A 775 37.63 -14.37 -12.46
CA ALA A 775 36.77 -14.72 -13.60
C ALA A 775 35.43 -15.34 -13.15
N ILE A 776 35.48 -16.25 -12.18
CA ILE A 776 34.28 -16.85 -11.57
C ILE A 776 33.44 -15.77 -10.89
N LEU A 777 34.06 -14.89 -10.09
CA LEU A 777 33.38 -13.82 -9.38
C LEU A 777 32.62 -12.89 -10.34
N PHE A 778 33.28 -12.39 -11.39
CA PHE A 778 32.60 -11.54 -12.38
C PHE A 778 31.47 -12.28 -13.12
N THR A 779 31.64 -13.57 -13.40
CA THR A 779 30.59 -14.39 -14.02
C THR A 779 29.36 -14.51 -13.12
N VAL A 780 29.57 -14.86 -11.84
CA VAL A 780 28.49 -15.00 -10.86
C VAL A 780 27.78 -13.65 -10.66
N MET A 781 28.52 -12.56 -10.53
CA MET A 781 27.97 -11.22 -10.34
C MET A 781 27.17 -10.76 -11.57
N SER A 782 27.65 -11.00 -12.79
CA SER A 782 26.92 -10.71 -14.03
C SER A 782 25.65 -11.56 -14.17
N LEU A 783 25.67 -12.84 -13.77
CA LEU A 783 24.49 -13.70 -13.78
C LEU A 783 23.45 -13.27 -12.74
N ALA A 784 23.89 -12.90 -11.53
CA ALA A 784 23.02 -12.35 -10.50
C ALA A 784 22.33 -11.07 -10.97
N LEU A 785 23.07 -10.18 -11.63
CA LEU A 785 22.52 -8.97 -12.25
C LEU A 785 21.46 -9.27 -13.32
N ILE A 786 21.65 -10.33 -14.13
CA ILE A 786 20.66 -10.76 -15.12
C ILE A 786 19.39 -11.26 -14.43
N LEU A 787 19.52 -12.09 -13.38
CA LEU A 787 18.36 -12.58 -12.62
C LEU A 787 17.54 -11.43 -12.03
N ILE A 788 18.21 -10.40 -11.51
CA ILE A 788 17.57 -9.18 -10.99
C ILE A 788 16.87 -8.37 -12.11
N LEU A 789 17.41 -8.36 -13.33
CA LEU A 789 16.79 -7.68 -14.46
C LEU A 789 15.58 -8.41 -15.05
N LEU A 790 15.46 -9.71 -14.80
CA LEU A 790 14.41 -10.59 -15.33
C LEU A 790 13.25 -10.84 -14.35
N GLY A 791 13.46 -10.62 -13.05
CA GLY A 791 12.41 -10.63 -12.01
C GLY A 791 11.89 -9.23 -11.73
#